data_AF-A0A8J5HF05-F1
#
_entry.id   AF-A0A8J5HF05-F1
#
_cell.length_a   1.000
_cell.length_b   1.000
_cell.length_c   1.000
_cell.angle_alpha   90.00
_cell.angle_beta   90.00
_cell.angle_gamma   90.00
#
_symmetry.space_group_name_H-M   'P 1'
#
loop_
_entity.id
_entity.type
_entity.pdbx_description
1 polymer ?
#
loop_
_entity_poly.entity_id
_entity_poly.type
_entity_poly.pdbx_seq_one_letter_code
_entity_poly.pdbx_strand_id
1 'polypeptide(L)'
;MKVVVEVADAAGLMPKDGHGSANPFVEVEFDDQRQRTQTKLKDLNPAWNETFVFNVSDAAQLVDKTIEVSVYHDKRSDGVGHRPNFLGRVRISGASVPLSASDGVLLRFPLDKRGMFSNVRGDIGLRVYAMPESAAEVSLAADVPLAGPFVAVEEAQTENKEKKKTTTKASSSVAPEEPPRAFYSVGVGDTGSAAAATAAGGGLAHDIAQVKQAMSDLPPVMNMSQTQARAAAAEAKAAPPPALIQLLPPPLRPGSQYDLVETPPPLASRPGFRSAILGAAGEKIASTYDLVEQMRYLYVNVVRARDLPTMDITGSLDPYVELKLGNYKARTKYMDKNSNPVWQQIFAFSQHNLQANVLEVVVKDKDLLRDDFVGRLTFDLAEVPQRMPPDSPLAPQWYKLEDKKGDKIKNGELLLSVWMGTQADEAFPIAWQSDAHDISLEGLANTRSKVYFSPKLVYLRVIAIGAQDLVPHDRSRPPVQVLLRAQLGHQMLCTRGVPGTINPVWNDELMFVASEPFEEPLVLTVEDRVAANRHEPLGRLVLPLSYAYKRMEHHHKPVEPRWFSLAKPTASDEVAGESEKKKEQHKFSSKIHLHLYLEMGYHVLDESTLYSSDFQPASASKLLRPRQSIGVFELGILGARNLMPMKAMDGRTTDAYCVARYGSKWVRTRTVLNSLSPQWHEQYTWEVFDPCTVVTIAVFDNCHWGGGHKEGVRDQRIGKVRIRLSTLETDRVYTHFYPLLTLHPSGLRKTGELHLAVRFTCTSRVNMLALYGKPLLPKMHYVQPISMRMMDYLRRQAMIIVAARLGRAEPPLLREVVEYMLDVDSHMFSLRRSKANFNRIMSLLSGVTAAAGWFNAVRSWRNPVTTILVHVLFVILVFYPDLILPTVFLYLFLVGAWNYRFRPRNPPHMDTRLSMAETARPDELDEECDTFPSSKPADVIRNRYDRLRSVAGKVQTVMGDMATQGERVQALLSWRDPRATTIFILLSLATAVVLYVTPFQVLAVLVGMFLLRHPRFRSRMPSVPFNFFRRLPAKSDMLL
;
A
#
# COMPACT_ATOMS: atom_id res chain seq x y z
N MET A 1 42.06 1.41 6.88
CA MET A 1 41.03 0.49 6.33
C MET A 1 41.13 0.54 4.80
N LYS A 2 40.67 -0.48 4.04
CA LYS A 2 40.74 -0.45 2.56
C LYS A 2 39.36 -0.63 1.91
N VAL A 3 39.12 0.08 0.81
CA VAL A 3 37.94 -0.07 -0.06
C VAL A 3 38.39 -0.70 -1.38
N VAL A 4 37.67 -1.73 -1.84
CA VAL A 4 37.92 -2.42 -3.10
C VAL A 4 36.78 -2.11 -4.08
N VAL A 5 37.16 -1.75 -5.31
CA VAL A 5 36.26 -1.49 -6.43
C VAL A 5 36.65 -2.42 -7.58
N GLU A 6 35.86 -3.45 -7.83
CA GLU A 6 35.98 -4.37 -8.96
C GLU A 6 35.13 -3.83 -10.12
N VAL A 7 35.79 -3.54 -11.25
CA VAL A 7 35.17 -3.06 -12.50
C VAL A 7 35.08 -4.23 -13.47
N ALA A 8 33.89 -4.85 -13.54
CA ALA A 8 33.68 -6.05 -14.35
C ALA A 8 33.46 -5.68 -15.83
N ASP A 9 32.29 -5.12 -16.15
CA ASP A 9 31.87 -4.85 -17.53
C ASP A 9 31.13 -3.51 -17.69
N ALA A 10 30.92 -3.08 -18.93
CA ALA A 10 29.87 -2.13 -19.28
C ALA A 10 29.12 -2.62 -20.52
N ALA A 11 27.90 -2.13 -20.75
CA ALA A 11 27.11 -2.50 -21.92
C ALA A 11 26.32 -1.31 -22.48
N GLY A 12 26.02 -1.37 -23.78
CA GLY A 12 25.16 -0.40 -24.47
C GLY A 12 25.70 1.03 -24.51
N LEU A 13 27.04 1.19 -24.49
CA LEU A 13 27.70 2.49 -24.50
C LEU A 13 27.35 3.32 -25.75
N MET A 14 27.44 4.65 -25.62
CA MET A 14 27.31 5.56 -26.76
C MET A 14 28.52 5.44 -27.69
N PRO A 15 28.35 5.23 -29.00
CA PRO A 15 29.45 5.39 -29.95
C PRO A 15 29.92 6.85 -30.01
N LYS A 16 31.22 7.05 -30.20
CA LYS A 16 31.89 8.37 -30.20
C LYS A 16 33.02 8.52 -31.23
N ASP A 17 33.35 7.44 -31.94
CA ASP A 17 34.42 7.36 -32.96
C ASP A 17 34.00 7.84 -34.36
N GLY A 18 32.71 8.13 -34.58
CA GLY A 18 32.11 8.43 -35.88
C GLY A 18 31.81 7.21 -36.77
N HIS A 19 32.43 6.06 -36.50
CA HIS A 19 32.23 4.79 -37.24
C HIS A 19 31.21 3.85 -36.60
N GLY A 20 30.72 4.15 -35.39
CA GLY A 20 29.68 3.39 -34.69
C GLY A 20 30.19 2.58 -33.49
N SER A 21 31.40 2.84 -33.00
CA SER A 21 31.98 2.21 -31.82
C SER A 21 32.56 3.22 -30.82
N ALA A 22 33.27 2.75 -29.81
CA ALA A 22 34.04 3.58 -28.88
C ALA A 22 35.31 2.84 -28.47
N ASN A 23 36.29 3.57 -27.93
CA ASN A 23 37.45 2.98 -27.24
C ASN A 23 37.30 3.26 -25.72
N PRO A 24 36.50 2.49 -24.97
CA PRO A 24 36.17 2.81 -23.59
C PRO A 24 37.29 2.44 -22.60
N PHE A 25 37.47 3.29 -21.59
CA PHE A 25 38.15 3.00 -20.33
C PHE A 25 37.36 3.60 -19.16
N VAL A 26 37.66 3.17 -17.93
CA VAL A 26 37.04 3.63 -16.70
C VAL A 26 38.09 4.32 -15.83
N GLU A 27 37.70 5.40 -15.15
CA GLU A 27 38.47 6.11 -14.15
C GLU A 27 37.68 6.09 -12.83
N VAL A 28 38.30 5.59 -11.76
CA VAL A 28 37.73 5.46 -10.41
C VAL A 28 38.45 6.43 -9.49
N GLU A 29 37.69 7.25 -8.78
CA GLU A 29 38.16 8.38 -7.97
C GLU A 29 37.50 8.33 -6.58
N PHE A 30 38.33 8.26 -5.54
CA PHE A 30 37.91 8.18 -4.14
C PHE A 30 39.03 8.71 -3.23
N ASP A 31 38.70 9.62 -2.30
CA ASP A 31 39.62 10.17 -1.28
C ASP A 31 40.97 10.61 -1.88
N ASP A 32 40.89 11.50 -2.87
CA ASP A 32 41.93 12.04 -3.76
C ASP A 32 42.81 11.03 -4.53
N GLN A 33 42.60 9.72 -4.33
CA GLN A 33 43.22 8.64 -5.09
C GLN A 33 42.44 8.40 -6.39
N ARG A 34 43.14 8.34 -7.53
CA ARG A 34 42.55 8.17 -8.87
C ARG A 34 43.24 7.01 -9.60
N GLN A 35 42.47 5.97 -9.94
CA GLN A 35 42.94 4.76 -10.64
C GLN A 35 42.14 4.57 -11.95
N ARG A 36 42.66 3.84 -12.93
CA ARG A 36 42.02 3.69 -14.26
C ARG A 36 42.23 2.32 -14.89
N THR A 37 41.26 1.86 -15.67
CA THR A 37 41.33 0.57 -16.38
C THR A 37 42.09 0.66 -17.71
N GLN A 38 42.36 -0.50 -18.31
CA GLN A 38 42.86 -0.59 -19.68
C GLN A 38 41.82 -0.13 -20.71
N THR A 39 42.26 0.60 -21.74
CA THR A 39 41.39 0.99 -22.86
C THR A 39 41.08 -0.21 -23.74
N LYS A 40 39.79 -0.60 -23.84
CA LYS A 40 39.32 -1.58 -24.83
C LYS A 40 39.08 -0.84 -26.15
N LEU A 41 39.34 -1.48 -27.30
CA LEU A 41 39.27 -0.84 -28.62
C LEU A 41 38.01 -1.26 -29.39
N LYS A 42 37.33 -0.27 -29.98
CA LYS A 42 36.14 -0.43 -30.84
C LYS A 42 35.00 -1.28 -30.25
N ASP A 43 34.80 -1.20 -28.94
CA ASP A 43 33.79 -1.96 -28.22
C ASP A 43 32.75 -1.04 -27.53
N LEU A 44 31.49 -1.46 -27.55
CA LEU A 44 30.37 -0.83 -26.84
C LEU A 44 29.87 -1.65 -25.64
N ASN A 45 30.40 -2.87 -25.45
CA ASN A 45 30.11 -3.74 -24.31
C ASN A 45 31.40 -4.31 -23.67
N PRO A 46 32.38 -3.44 -23.29
CA PRO A 46 33.69 -3.86 -22.82
C PRO A 46 33.62 -4.67 -21.51
N ALA A 47 34.49 -5.68 -21.40
CA ALA A 47 34.82 -6.33 -20.14
C ALA A 47 36.27 -6.01 -19.73
N TRP A 48 36.45 -5.57 -18.49
CA TRP A 48 37.75 -5.26 -17.87
C TRP A 48 38.13 -6.35 -16.88
N ASN A 49 37.25 -6.64 -15.90
CA ASN A 49 37.52 -7.49 -14.75
C ASN A 49 38.76 -7.03 -13.95
N GLU A 50 38.89 -5.71 -13.77
CA GLU A 50 40.03 -5.08 -13.09
C GLU A 50 39.63 -4.64 -11.66
N THR A 51 40.47 -4.94 -10.67
CA THR A 51 40.24 -4.62 -9.25
C THR A 51 41.14 -3.47 -8.79
N PHE A 52 40.53 -2.46 -8.17
CA PHE A 52 41.22 -1.30 -7.60
C PHE A 52 41.07 -1.28 -6.09
N VAL A 53 42.16 -0.95 -5.39
CA VAL A 53 42.19 -0.89 -3.92
C VAL A 53 42.58 0.52 -3.49
N PHE A 54 41.78 1.10 -2.60
CA PHE A 54 41.92 2.45 -2.09
C PHE A 54 42.10 2.43 -0.58
N ASN A 55 43.05 3.21 -0.06
CA ASN A 55 43.28 3.34 1.38
C ASN A 55 42.30 4.38 1.95
N VAL A 56 41.69 4.07 3.09
CA VAL A 56 40.79 4.96 3.84
C VAL A 56 41.47 5.36 5.15
N SER A 57 41.73 6.66 5.31
CA SER A 57 42.43 7.23 6.47
C SER A 57 41.60 7.21 7.77
N ASP A 58 40.27 7.32 7.66
CA ASP A 58 39.32 7.28 8.78
C ASP A 58 38.06 6.51 8.36
N ALA A 59 37.74 5.46 9.10
CA ALA A 59 36.60 4.60 8.82
C ALA A 59 35.24 5.27 9.12
N ALA A 60 35.18 6.24 10.03
CA ALA A 60 33.95 6.96 10.33
C ALA A 60 33.52 7.86 9.15
N GLN A 61 34.49 8.50 8.50
CA GLN A 61 34.27 9.37 7.35
C GLN A 61 33.85 8.63 6.07
N LEU A 62 33.93 7.29 6.02
CA LEU A 62 33.53 6.52 4.85
C LEU A 62 32.06 6.77 4.49
N VAL A 63 31.19 6.95 5.48
CA VAL A 63 29.75 7.18 5.30
C VAL A 63 29.47 8.41 4.41
N ASP A 64 30.19 9.51 4.66
CA ASP A 64 29.99 10.81 4.00
C ASP A 64 30.74 10.95 2.67
N LYS A 65 31.77 10.13 2.44
CA LYS A 65 32.57 10.15 1.20
C LYS A 65 31.84 9.45 0.04
N THR A 66 32.20 9.81 -1.19
CA THR A 66 31.62 9.23 -2.41
C THR A 66 32.69 8.71 -3.36
N ILE A 67 32.52 7.48 -3.85
CA ILE A 67 33.30 6.91 -4.95
C ILE A 67 32.70 7.41 -6.26
N GLU A 68 33.50 8.11 -7.08
CA GLU A 68 33.12 8.56 -8.42
C GLU A 68 33.74 7.63 -9.48
N VAL A 69 32.91 7.02 -10.33
CA VAL A 69 33.34 6.12 -11.40
C VAL A 69 32.93 6.72 -12.74
N SER A 70 33.89 7.21 -13.51
CA SER A 70 33.65 7.87 -14.80
C SER A 70 34.14 7.03 -15.97
N VAL A 71 33.27 6.82 -16.95
CA VAL A 71 33.57 6.09 -18.20
C VAL A 71 33.92 7.11 -19.29
N TYR A 72 35.01 6.84 -19.99
CA TYR A 72 35.60 7.73 -20.98
C TYR A 72 35.95 6.99 -22.26
N HIS A 73 35.90 7.69 -23.39
CA HIS A 73 36.43 7.24 -24.67
C HIS A 73 37.81 7.86 -24.93
N ASP A 74 38.81 7.00 -25.13
CA ASP A 74 40.16 7.40 -25.48
C ASP A 74 40.30 7.69 -26.99
N LYS A 75 40.98 8.81 -27.29
CA LYS A 75 41.27 9.32 -28.64
C LYS A 75 42.71 9.06 -29.09
N ARG A 76 43.53 8.38 -28.27
CA ARG A 76 44.98 8.19 -28.50
C ARG A 76 45.37 7.40 -29.77
N SER A 77 44.43 6.86 -30.53
CA SER A 77 44.70 6.32 -31.87
C SER A 77 45.11 7.41 -32.89
N ASP A 78 44.71 8.66 -32.67
CA ASP A 78 44.71 9.72 -33.70
C ASP A 78 45.74 10.84 -33.42
N GLY A 79 46.78 10.54 -32.62
CA GLY A 79 48.03 11.31 -32.58
C GLY A 79 48.03 12.70 -31.90
N VAL A 80 46.88 13.31 -31.58
CA VAL A 80 46.81 14.66 -31.01
C VAL A 80 46.25 14.67 -29.57
N GLY A 81 46.91 15.41 -28.68
CA GLY A 81 46.67 15.45 -27.23
C GLY A 81 45.39 16.14 -26.78
N HIS A 82 44.22 15.62 -27.16
CA HIS A 82 42.91 16.09 -26.68
C HIS A 82 42.40 15.33 -25.46
N ARG A 83 41.63 16.02 -24.60
CA ARG A 83 40.95 15.41 -23.44
C ARG A 83 39.98 14.30 -23.89
N PRO A 84 39.86 13.20 -23.12
CA PRO A 84 39.02 12.06 -23.49
C PRO A 84 37.54 12.44 -23.52
N ASN A 85 36.78 11.79 -24.42
CA ASN A 85 35.35 12.05 -24.58
C ASN A 85 34.57 11.37 -23.44
N PHE A 86 33.84 12.14 -22.62
CA PHE A 86 33.00 11.58 -21.56
C PHE A 86 31.89 10.66 -22.14
N LEU A 87 31.84 9.40 -21.67
CA LEU A 87 30.80 8.43 -22.02
C LEU A 87 29.69 8.35 -20.96
N GLY A 88 30.02 8.51 -19.68
CA GLY A 88 29.06 8.41 -18.58
C GLY A 88 29.74 8.42 -17.20
N ARG A 89 28.95 8.45 -16.12
CA ARG A 89 29.46 8.39 -14.73
C ARG A 89 28.50 7.66 -13.79
N VAL A 90 29.02 7.10 -12.72
CA VAL A 90 28.29 6.62 -11.54
C VAL A 90 28.87 7.29 -10.29
N ARG A 91 28.04 7.48 -9.26
CA ARG A 91 28.48 7.90 -7.92
C ARG A 91 27.89 6.96 -6.88
N ILE A 92 28.74 6.44 -6.01
CA ILE A 92 28.37 5.51 -4.93
C ILE A 92 28.74 6.18 -3.61
N SER A 93 27.80 6.34 -2.69
CA SER A 93 28.08 6.83 -1.33
C SER A 93 28.71 5.70 -0.52
N GLY A 94 29.74 5.99 0.29
CA GLY A 94 30.37 4.99 1.13
C GLY A 94 29.44 4.41 2.20
N ALA A 95 28.36 5.11 2.57
CA ALA A 95 27.24 4.58 3.35
C ALA A 95 26.53 3.36 2.70
N SER A 96 26.75 3.11 1.41
CA SER A 96 26.21 1.95 0.68
C SER A 96 27.24 0.85 0.38
N VAL A 97 28.47 0.97 0.91
CA VAL A 97 29.54 -0.01 0.73
C VAL A 97 29.48 -1.07 1.85
N PRO A 98 29.32 -2.37 1.53
CA PRO A 98 29.32 -3.43 2.52
C PRO A 98 30.71 -3.66 3.14
N LEU A 99 30.74 -4.04 4.42
CA LEU A 99 31.95 -4.23 5.22
C LEU A 99 32.61 -5.62 5.05
N SER A 100 32.20 -6.39 4.03
CA SER A 100 32.70 -7.74 3.74
C SER A 100 32.67 -8.06 2.24
N ALA A 101 33.65 -8.84 1.78
CA ALA A 101 33.72 -9.34 0.41
C ALA A 101 32.63 -10.39 0.07
N SER A 102 32.02 -11.01 1.08
CA SER A 102 30.84 -11.89 0.94
C SER A 102 29.58 -11.12 0.50
N ASP A 103 29.49 -9.86 0.94
CA ASP A 103 28.28 -9.04 0.86
C ASP A 103 28.36 -8.07 -0.32
N GLY A 104 29.57 -7.80 -0.81
CA GLY A 104 29.82 -7.16 -2.10
C GLY A 104 29.31 -8.03 -3.25
N VAL A 105 28.09 -7.76 -3.72
CA VAL A 105 27.50 -8.36 -4.93
C VAL A 105 27.82 -7.48 -6.16
N LEU A 106 27.99 -8.09 -7.33
CA LEU A 106 28.11 -7.36 -8.59
C LEU A 106 26.79 -6.65 -8.93
N LEU A 107 26.81 -5.31 -8.93
CA LEU A 107 25.67 -4.46 -9.19
C LEU A 107 25.87 -3.69 -10.50
N ARG A 108 24.80 -3.58 -11.31
CA ARG A 108 24.83 -2.81 -12.56
C ARG A 108 24.20 -1.43 -12.38
N PHE A 109 24.99 -0.41 -12.65
CA PHE A 109 24.65 0.99 -12.46
C PHE A 109 24.44 1.68 -13.82
N PRO A 110 23.29 2.32 -14.09
CA PRO A 110 23.09 3.09 -15.31
C PRO A 110 23.98 4.33 -15.31
N LEU A 111 24.54 4.67 -16.47
CA LEU A 111 25.46 5.81 -16.59
C LEU A 111 24.72 7.16 -16.58
N ASP A 112 25.10 8.04 -15.65
CA ASP A 112 24.57 9.39 -15.50
C ASP A 112 25.24 10.42 -16.44
N LYS A 113 24.47 11.48 -16.70
CA LYS A 113 24.85 12.63 -17.53
C LYS A 113 25.72 13.62 -16.74
N ARG A 114 26.76 14.17 -17.38
CA ARG A 114 27.60 15.25 -16.80
C ARG A 114 26.91 16.62 -16.80
N GLY A 115 25.86 16.79 -17.61
CA GLY A 115 25.02 17.99 -17.68
C GLY A 115 23.84 17.80 -18.64
N MET A 116 22.86 18.72 -18.60
CA MET A 116 21.55 18.57 -19.28
C MET A 116 21.67 18.21 -20.78
N PHE A 117 22.61 18.83 -21.48
CA PHE A 117 22.83 18.66 -22.93
C PHE A 117 23.71 17.44 -23.31
N SER A 118 24.28 16.72 -22.33
CA SER A 118 25.12 15.56 -22.63
C SER A 118 24.29 14.33 -23.02
N ASN A 119 24.67 13.65 -24.11
CA ASN A 119 24.08 12.36 -24.50
C ASN A 119 24.99 11.21 -24.08
N VAL A 120 24.46 10.44 -23.11
CA VAL A 120 25.03 9.30 -22.39
C VAL A 120 24.04 8.14 -22.53
N ARG A 121 24.56 6.91 -22.63
CA ARG A 121 23.80 5.66 -22.70
C ARG A 121 24.71 4.52 -22.24
N GLY A 122 24.11 3.50 -21.64
CA GLY A 122 24.77 2.29 -21.16
C GLY A 122 24.69 2.14 -19.64
N ASP A 123 25.13 0.98 -19.16
CA ASP A 123 25.28 0.63 -17.75
C ASP A 123 26.65 -0.03 -17.51
N ILE A 124 27.13 0.02 -16.27
CA ILE A 124 28.44 -0.50 -15.83
C ILE A 124 28.26 -1.44 -14.63
N GLY A 125 28.84 -2.64 -14.71
CA GLY A 125 28.93 -3.63 -13.64
C GLY A 125 30.07 -3.31 -12.68
N LEU A 126 29.73 -2.97 -11.45
CA LEU A 126 30.66 -2.65 -10.37
C LEU A 126 30.34 -3.51 -9.14
N ARG A 127 31.36 -4.07 -8.51
CA ARG A 127 31.25 -4.70 -7.19
C ARG A 127 32.16 -3.93 -6.25
N VAL A 128 31.60 -3.47 -5.13
CA VAL A 128 32.30 -2.62 -4.17
C VAL A 128 32.12 -3.20 -2.77
N TYR A 129 33.21 -3.25 -2.00
CA TYR A 129 33.21 -3.65 -0.59
C TYR A 129 34.38 -3.00 0.15
N ALA A 130 34.29 -2.89 1.46
CA ALA A 130 35.36 -2.44 2.33
C ALA A 130 35.88 -3.61 3.19
N MET A 131 37.15 -3.55 3.60
CA MET A 131 37.81 -4.59 4.38
C MET A 131 38.76 -4.02 5.44
N PRO A 132 38.88 -4.69 6.61
CA PRO A 132 39.86 -4.35 7.63
C PRO A 132 41.29 -4.65 7.16
N GLU A 133 42.27 -3.93 7.70
CA GLU A 133 43.66 -3.91 7.21
C GLU A 133 44.31 -5.30 7.14
N SER A 134 44.14 -6.10 8.21
CA SER A 134 44.75 -7.42 8.38
C SER A 134 44.25 -8.50 7.40
N ALA A 135 43.13 -8.27 6.72
CA ALA A 135 42.62 -9.20 5.70
C ALA A 135 43.26 -8.99 4.32
N ALA A 136 43.81 -7.81 4.05
CA ALA A 136 44.23 -7.41 2.69
C ALA A 136 45.54 -8.08 2.23
N GLU A 137 46.44 -8.40 3.17
CA GLU A 137 47.72 -9.04 2.87
C GLU A 137 47.53 -10.53 2.54
N VAL A 138 46.58 -11.20 3.21
CA VAL A 138 46.23 -12.60 2.96
C VAL A 138 45.67 -12.79 1.54
N SER A 139 44.85 -11.86 1.05
CA SER A 139 44.29 -11.92 -0.31
C SER A 139 45.32 -11.71 -1.42
N LEU A 140 46.40 -10.95 -1.19
CA LEU A 140 47.42 -10.67 -2.19
C LEU A 140 48.47 -11.79 -2.34
N ALA A 141 48.53 -12.72 -1.38
CA ALA A 141 49.44 -13.87 -1.42
C ALA A 141 48.88 -15.10 -2.16
N ALA A 142 47.61 -15.07 -2.58
CA ALA A 142 46.94 -16.23 -3.17
C ALA A 142 47.21 -16.44 -4.67
N ASP A 143 47.45 -15.36 -5.43
CA ASP A 143 47.63 -15.38 -6.89
C ASP A 143 49.12 -15.49 -7.29
N VAL A 144 49.79 -16.57 -6.88
CA VAL A 144 51.15 -16.92 -7.35
C VAL A 144 51.10 -18.27 -8.09
N PRO A 145 51.22 -18.28 -9.43
CA PRO A 145 51.31 -19.53 -10.19
C PRO A 145 52.61 -20.29 -9.85
N LEU A 146 52.48 -21.57 -9.47
CA LEU A 146 53.65 -22.47 -9.34
C LEU A 146 54.35 -22.62 -10.69
N ALA A 147 55.69 -22.57 -10.67
CA ALA A 147 56.51 -22.67 -11.87
C ALA A 147 57.46 -23.86 -11.82
N GLY A 148 57.63 -24.55 -12.96
CA GLY A 148 58.70 -25.52 -13.20
C GLY A 148 58.28 -26.67 -14.14
N PRO A 149 59.23 -27.30 -14.87
CA PRO A 149 60.56 -26.81 -15.27
C PRO A 149 60.88 -26.98 -16.79
N PHE A 150 61.81 -26.17 -17.30
CA PHE A 150 62.73 -26.36 -18.46
C PHE A 150 62.17 -26.94 -19.80
N VAL A 151 62.16 -26.24 -20.95
CA VAL A 151 63.21 -25.58 -21.78
C VAL A 151 63.85 -26.48 -22.87
N ALA A 152 63.46 -26.22 -24.13
CA ALA A 152 64.23 -26.29 -25.39
C ALA A 152 63.34 -25.61 -26.47
N VAL A 153 63.68 -24.52 -27.20
CA VAL A 153 64.87 -24.06 -27.95
C VAL A 153 64.78 -24.41 -29.45
N GLU A 154 64.65 -23.35 -30.28
CA GLU A 154 65.03 -23.22 -31.72
C GLU A 154 64.39 -24.19 -32.76
N GLU A 155 64.30 -23.88 -34.07
CA GLU A 155 64.37 -22.60 -34.80
C GLU A 155 63.41 -22.61 -36.02
N ALA A 156 63.40 -21.57 -36.84
CA ALA A 156 62.49 -21.44 -37.98
C ALA A 156 63.09 -21.93 -39.32
N GLN A 157 62.22 -22.35 -40.26
CA GLN A 157 62.43 -22.03 -41.67
C GLN A 157 61.16 -22.00 -42.53
N THR A 158 61.29 -21.21 -43.60
CA THR A 158 60.45 -20.91 -44.79
C THR A 158 59.54 -22.03 -45.32
N GLU A 159 58.43 -21.76 -46.05
CA GLU A 159 58.28 -20.91 -47.24
C GLU A 159 56.92 -20.13 -47.32
N ASN A 160 56.88 -18.87 -47.81
CA ASN A 160 56.63 -18.42 -49.20
C ASN A 160 55.36 -19.04 -49.88
N LYS A 161 54.48 -18.32 -50.61
CA LYS A 161 54.45 -16.90 -51.04
C LYS A 161 53.07 -16.49 -51.60
N GLU A 162 52.64 -15.23 -51.37
CA GLU A 162 51.95 -14.28 -52.30
C GLU A 162 50.73 -14.72 -53.19
N LYS A 163 49.89 -13.89 -53.84
CA LYS A 163 49.56 -12.43 -54.00
C LYS A 163 48.06 -12.42 -54.41
N LYS A 164 47.11 -11.62 -53.90
CA LYS A 164 46.95 -10.15 -53.84
C LYS A 164 46.82 -9.45 -55.21
N LYS A 165 45.57 -9.24 -55.68
CA LYS A 165 45.15 -8.13 -56.56
C LYS A 165 43.63 -7.85 -56.44
N THR A 166 43.12 -6.88 -57.22
CA THR A 166 42.35 -5.74 -56.67
C THR A 166 41.66 -4.91 -57.78
N THR A 167 40.55 -4.20 -57.43
CA THR A 167 39.85 -3.15 -58.24
C THR A 167 39.15 -3.61 -59.55
N THR A 168 38.18 -2.90 -60.17
CA THR A 168 37.75 -1.46 -60.11
C THR A 168 36.21 -1.24 -60.27
N LYS A 169 35.73 -0.02 -60.61
CA LYS A 169 34.32 0.47 -60.60
C LYS A 169 33.76 0.86 -61.99
N ALA A 170 32.42 0.81 -62.18
CA ALA A 170 31.51 1.67 -63.01
C ALA A 170 30.04 1.14 -62.83
N SER A 171 28.90 1.86 -62.72
CA SER A 171 28.23 2.98 -63.43
C SER A 171 27.81 2.66 -64.89
N SER A 172 26.58 2.90 -65.38
CA SER A 172 25.37 3.57 -64.83
C SER A 172 24.06 3.31 -65.65
N SER A 173 22.88 3.60 -65.04
CA SER A 173 21.62 4.14 -65.64
C SER A 173 20.90 3.51 -66.85
N VAL A 174 19.55 3.37 -66.78
CA VAL A 174 18.50 4.02 -67.66
C VAL A 174 17.09 3.43 -67.43
N ALA A 175 16.04 4.25 -67.65
CA ALA A 175 14.59 4.00 -67.75
C ALA A 175 14.00 5.06 -68.72
N PRO A 176 12.71 5.08 -69.19
CA PRO A 176 11.48 4.43 -68.68
C PRO A 176 10.53 3.86 -69.78
N GLU A 177 9.28 3.46 -69.44
CA GLU A 177 8.00 3.91 -70.06
C GLU A 177 6.73 3.30 -69.38
N GLU A 178 5.53 3.80 -69.70
CA GLU A 178 4.21 3.55 -69.04
C GLU A 178 3.02 3.87 -70.00
N PRO A 179 1.71 3.68 -69.67
CA PRO A 179 1.09 2.80 -68.65
C PRO A 179 -0.12 1.85 -68.96
N PRO A 180 -0.95 1.99 -70.02
CA PRO A 180 -2.34 2.41 -69.75
C PRO A 180 -3.49 1.39 -69.93
N ARG A 181 -4.42 1.38 -68.95
CA ARG A 181 -5.88 1.02 -69.02
C ARG A 181 -6.24 -0.48 -69.22
N ALA A 182 -7.43 -0.98 -68.83
CA ALA A 182 -8.46 -0.55 -67.86
C ALA A 182 -9.43 -1.73 -67.50
N PHE A 183 -10.32 -1.48 -66.53
CA PHE A 183 -11.40 -2.35 -66.02
C PHE A 183 -12.10 -3.32 -66.99
N TYR A 184 -12.51 -4.49 -66.47
CA TYR A 184 -13.89 -4.97 -66.57
C TYR A 184 -14.28 -5.87 -65.38
N SER A 185 -15.58 -6.08 -65.19
CA SER A 185 -16.21 -6.99 -64.22
C SER A 185 -17.28 -7.84 -64.91
N VAL A 186 -17.54 -9.06 -64.44
CA VAL A 186 -18.80 -9.85 -64.49
C VAL A 186 -18.50 -11.27 -63.94
N GLY A 187 -19.51 -11.99 -63.46
CA GLY A 187 -19.41 -13.36 -62.94
C GLY A 187 -20.46 -14.30 -63.55
N VAL A 188 -21.06 -15.18 -62.73
CA VAL A 188 -21.93 -16.32 -63.12
C VAL A 188 -21.12 -17.48 -63.73
N GLY A 189 -21.35 -18.76 -63.42
CA GLY A 189 -22.31 -19.45 -62.54
C GLY A 189 -21.97 -20.96 -62.54
N ASP A 190 -22.83 -21.95 -62.29
CA ASP A 190 -24.13 -22.08 -61.58
C ASP A 190 -24.36 -23.61 -61.35
N THR A 191 -25.55 -24.03 -60.90
CA THR A 191 -26.08 -25.39 -60.62
C THR A 191 -25.87 -25.94 -59.18
N GLY A 192 -26.88 -26.54 -58.53
CA GLY A 192 -28.33 -26.49 -58.82
C GLY A 192 -29.20 -27.57 -58.15
N SER A 193 -30.46 -27.18 -57.83
CA SER A 193 -31.67 -28.05 -57.76
C SER A 193 -31.86 -29.02 -56.56
N ALA A 194 -33.07 -29.33 -56.02
CA ALA A 194 -34.34 -28.59 -55.90
C ALA A 194 -35.36 -29.32 -54.96
N ALA A 195 -36.19 -28.53 -54.23
CA ALA A 195 -37.66 -28.64 -53.98
C ALA A 195 -38.34 -30.00 -53.54
N ALA A 196 -39.63 -30.08 -53.12
CA ALA A 196 -40.73 -29.09 -53.01
C ALA A 196 -41.85 -29.47 -51.98
N ALA A 197 -42.59 -28.45 -51.50
CA ALA A 197 -44.04 -28.44 -51.12
C ALA A 197 -44.55 -29.30 -49.91
N THR A 198 -45.73 -29.10 -49.31
CA THR A 198 -46.98 -28.36 -49.67
C THR A 198 -47.72 -27.65 -48.50
N ALA A 199 -48.30 -26.46 -48.76
CA ALA A 199 -49.63 -25.91 -48.30
C ALA A 199 -50.02 -25.83 -46.79
N ALA A 200 -50.87 -24.92 -46.28
CA ALA A 200 -51.52 -23.62 -46.69
C ALA A 200 -52.25 -23.03 -45.42
N GLY A 201 -52.92 -21.86 -45.33
CA GLY A 201 -53.14 -20.70 -46.22
C GLY A 201 -54.35 -19.82 -45.73
N GLY A 202 -54.37 -18.51 -46.01
CA GLY A 202 -55.45 -17.55 -45.61
C GLY A 202 -55.20 -16.84 -44.27
N GLY A 203 -55.83 -15.70 -43.90
CA GLY A 203 -56.83 -14.81 -44.53
C GLY A 203 -57.03 -13.51 -43.70
N LEU A 204 -57.83 -12.53 -44.16
CA LEU A 204 -57.91 -11.15 -43.60
C LEU A 204 -59.27 -10.76 -42.99
N ALA A 205 -59.21 -9.84 -42.01
CA ALA A 205 -60.18 -8.78 -41.64
C ALA A 205 -61.47 -9.07 -40.80
N HIS A 206 -61.73 -8.10 -39.90
CA HIS A 206 -62.99 -7.55 -39.34
C HIS A 206 -64.18 -8.40 -38.78
N ASP A 207 -64.59 -7.96 -37.58
CA ASP A 207 -65.97 -7.71 -37.08
C ASP A 207 -66.96 -8.81 -36.62
N ILE A 208 -67.75 -8.39 -35.60
CA ILE A 208 -69.04 -8.90 -35.10
C ILE A 208 -69.03 -10.36 -34.56
N ALA A 209 -69.11 -10.70 -33.27
CA ALA A 209 -69.72 -10.16 -32.03
C ALA A 209 -71.13 -10.69 -31.69
N GLN A 210 -71.35 -10.93 -30.38
CA GLN A 210 -72.59 -11.39 -29.71
C GLN A 210 -72.95 -12.87 -30.01
N VAL A 211 -73.58 -13.64 -29.11
CA VAL A 211 -74.84 -13.42 -28.36
C VAL A 211 -74.65 -13.79 -26.86
N LYS A 212 -74.68 -12.82 -25.93
CA LYS A 212 -75.80 -12.42 -25.01
C LYS A 212 -75.96 -13.35 -23.78
N GLN A 213 -76.47 -12.93 -22.60
CA GLN A 213 -76.90 -11.63 -22.04
C GLN A 213 -76.65 -11.68 -20.49
N ALA A 214 -76.77 -10.65 -19.65
CA ALA A 214 -77.61 -9.46 -19.72
C ALA A 214 -76.94 -8.13 -19.25
N MET A 215 -77.68 -7.04 -19.44
CA MET A 215 -77.34 -5.63 -19.12
C MET A 215 -77.82 -5.30 -17.67
N SER A 216 -77.47 -4.18 -17.01
CA SER A 216 -77.60 -2.79 -17.49
C SER A 216 -76.87 -1.73 -16.63
N ASP A 217 -76.50 -0.64 -17.31
CA ASP A 217 -76.45 0.79 -16.92
C ASP A 217 -75.71 1.27 -15.64
N LEU A 218 -74.70 2.13 -15.83
CA LEU A 218 -74.77 3.59 -15.51
C LEU A 218 -73.45 4.35 -15.89
N PRO A 219 -73.49 5.67 -16.21
CA PRO A 219 -72.33 6.49 -16.63
C PRO A 219 -71.69 7.32 -15.45
N PRO A 220 -70.61 8.09 -15.68
CA PRO A 220 -69.66 8.45 -14.59
C PRO A 220 -69.71 9.88 -14.03
N VAL A 221 -69.26 10.00 -12.77
CA VAL A 221 -68.50 11.09 -12.12
C VAL A 221 -69.03 12.54 -12.19
N MET A 222 -69.44 13.08 -11.03
CA MET A 222 -69.26 14.49 -10.69
C MET A 222 -69.06 14.74 -9.18
N ASN A 223 -68.07 15.59 -8.87
CA ASN A 223 -68.00 16.63 -7.83
C ASN A 223 -68.70 16.50 -6.46
N MET A 224 -67.90 16.71 -5.39
CA MET A 224 -68.14 17.62 -4.23
C MET A 224 -69.35 17.37 -3.29
N SER A 225 -69.29 17.61 -1.96
CA SER A 225 -68.32 18.32 -1.09
C SER A 225 -68.72 18.21 0.41
N GLN A 226 -68.13 19.07 1.26
CA GLN A 226 -68.61 19.53 2.59
C GLN A 226 -68.28 18.62 3.80
N THR A 227 -68.00 19.14 5.02
CA THR A 227 -68.01 20.55 5.50
C THR A 227 -67.07 20.81 6.69
N GLN A 228 -66.75 22.10 6.92
CA GLN A 228 -66.46 22.79 8.22
C GLN A 228 -65.20 22.37 9.01
N ALA A 229 -64.51 23.27 9.75
CA ALA A 229 -64.57 24.73 9.91
C ALA A 229 -63.12 25.29 9.92
N ARG A 230 -62.76 26.52 9.50
CA ARG A 230 -63.21 27.88 9.92
C ARG A 230 -63.04 28.13 11.44
N ALA A 231 -62.65 29.33 11.89
CA ALA A 231 -62.74 30.65 11.24
C ALA A 231 -61.39 31.42 11.16
N ALA A 232 -61.47 32.65 10.65
CA ALA A 232 -60.36 33.60 10.52
C ALA A 232 -60.73 34.96 11.13
N ALA A 233 -59.72 35.78 11.42
CA ALA A 233 -59.86 37.21 11.67
C ALA A 233 -58.83 37.95 10.80
N ALA A 234 -59.15 39.17 10.39
CA ALA A 234 -58.30 40.01 9.54
C ALA A 234 -57.81 41.23 10.31
N GLU A 235 -56.64 41.76 9.96
CA GLU A 235 -56.27 43.13 10.33
C GLU A 235 -55.42 43.80 9.25
N ALA A 236 -55.28 45.12 9.36
CA ALA A 236 -55.01 46.01 8.22
C ALA A 236 -53.58 46.56 8.15
N LYS A 237 -53.34 47.41 7.14
CA LYS A 237 -52.06 48.09 6.88
C LYS A 237 -51.55 48.88 8.09
N ALA A 238 -50.31 48.62 8.49
CA ALA A 238 -49.43 49.60 9.15
C ALA A 238 -47.99 49.38 8.67
N ALA A 239 -47.20 50.45 8.55
CA ALA A 239 -45.81 50.41 8.09
C ALA A 239 -44.89 51.18 9.06
N PRO A 240 -43.92 50.54 9.71
CA PRO A 240 -42.87 51.21 10.50
C PRO A 240 -41.65 51.62 9.65
N PRO A 241 -40.77 52.52 10.15
CA PRO A 241 -39.65 53.11 9.41
C PRO A 241 -38.39 52.21 9.33
N PRO A 242 -37.41 52.54 8.47
CA PRO A 242 -36.19 51.74 8.30
C PRO A 242 -35.25 51.85 9.51
N ALA A 243 -34.73 50.71 9.96
CA ALA A 243 -33.68 50.60 10.98
C ALA A 243 -32.47 49.83 10.44
N LEU A 244 -31.28 50.09 10.99
CA LEU A 244 -30.02 49.48 10.55
C LEU A 244 -30.05 47.95 10.65
N ILE A 245 -29.76 47.26 9.54
CA ILE A 245 -29.36 45.86 9.59
C ILE A 245 -27.91 45.78 10.09
N GLN A 246 -27.75 45.51 11.38
CA GLN A 246 -26.48 44.98 11.89
C GLN A 246 -26.19 43.62 11.24
N LEU A 247 -24.92 43.37 10.91
CA LEU A 247 -24.47 42.12 10.30
C LEU A 247 -24.46 40.97 11.32
N LEU A 248 -25.63 40.41 11.60
CA LEU A 248 -25.73 39.11 12.26
C LEU A 248 -25.15 38.03 11.32
N PRO A 249 -24.24 37.15 11.79
CA PRO A 249 -23.86 35.97 11.02
C PRO A 249 -25.08 35.05 10.82
N PRO A 250 -25.15 34.28 9.73
CA PRO A 250 -26.27 33.37 9.49
C PRO A 250 -26.35 32.31 10.61
N PRO A 251 -27.56 31.90 11.02
CA PRO A 251 -27.73 30.94 12.11
C PRO A 251 -27.04 29.62 11.78
N LEU A 252 -26.33 29.06 12.76
CA LEU A 252 -25.83 27.69 12.66
C LEU A 252 -27.03 26.75 12.44
N ARG A 253 -26.95 25.93 11.40
CA ARG A 253 -27.85 24.78 11.27
C ARG A 253 -27.60 23.85 12.45
N PRO A 254 -28.63 23.21 13.02
CA PRO A 254 -28.42 22.10 13.94
C PRO A 254 -27.54 21.05 13.25
N GLY A 255 -26.36 20.79 13.81
CA GLY A 255 -25.44 19.81 13.27
C GLY A 255 -26.07 18.42 13.31
N SER A 256 -25.77 17.57 12.32
CA SER A 256 -26.14 16.17 12.41
C SER A 256 -25.34 15.49 13.52
N GLN A 257 -25.89 14.42 14.11
CA GLN A 257 -25.16 13.63 15.11
C GLN A 257 -23.87 12.97 14.54
N TYR A 258 -23.68 13.04 13.23
CA TYR A 258 -22.57 12.46 12.47
C TYR A 258 -21.61 13.51 11.91
N ASP A 259 -21.80 14.80 12.20
CA ASP A 259 -20.91 15.87 11.74
C ASP A 259 -19.57 15.85 12.51
N LEU A 260 -18.48 16.18 11.83
CA LEU A 260 -17.13 16.21 12.40
C LEU A 260 -16.94 17.41 13.36
N VAL A 261 -16.63 17.15 14.62
CA VAL A 261 -16.42 18.21 15.64
C VAL A 261 -14.93 18.57 15.72
N GLU A 262 -14.57 19.77 15.24
CA GLU A 262 -13.23 20.36 15.43
C GLU A 262 -13.07 20.79 16.90
N THR A 263 -12.00 20.34 17.55
CA THR A 263 -11.64 20.83 18.90
C THR A 263 -10.62 21.96 18.76
N PRO A 264 -10.82 23.12 19.44
CA PRO A 264 -9.77 24.12 19.54
C PRO A 264 -8.52 23.48 20.18
N PRO A 265 -7.31 23.75 19.69
CA PRO A 265 -6.12 23.03 20.12
C PRO A 265 -5.71 23.45 21.55
N PRO A 266 -5.63 22.52 22.52
CA PRO A 266 -4.96 22.78 23.80
C PRO A 266 -3.42 22.69 23.69
N LEU A 267 -2.92 22.22 22.54
CA LEU A 267 -1.51 21.97 22.25
C LEU A 267 -0.96 23.04 21.29
N ALA A 268 0.36 23.26 21.34
CA ALA A 268 1.02 24.48 20.89
C ALA A 268 0.93 24.78 19.38
N SER A 269 -0.24 25.27 18.92
CA SER A 269 -0.41 25.78 17.56
C SER A 269 0.51 26.98 17.32
N ARG A 270 1.44 26.88 16.37
CA ARG A 270 2.30 28.00 15.97
C ARG A 270 1.44 29.21 15.57
N PRO A 271 1.61 30.40 16.18
CA PRO A 271 1.00 31.60 15.66
C PRO A 271 1.52 31.85 14.24
N GLY A 272 0.60 32.16 13.32
CA GLY A 272 0.89 32.21 11.89
C GLY A 272 1.92 33.28 11.50
N PHE A 273 2.35 33.21 10.23
CA PHE A 273 3.40 33.98 9.52
C PHE A 273 3.68 35.44 9.98
N ARG A 274 2.69 36.17 10.52
CA ARG A 274 2.90 37.50 11.13
C ARG A 274 3.83 37.49 12.36
N SER A 275 3.89 36.40 13.13
CA SER A 275 4.73 36.32 14.33
C SER A 275 6.22 36.18 14.03
N ALA A 276 6.61 35.88 12.79
CA ALA A 276 8.02 35.77 12.39
C ALA A 276 8.71 37.13 12.16
N ILE A 277 7.95 38.24 12.17
CA ILE A 277 8.45 39.60 11.94
C ILE A 277 8.78 40.31 13.26
N LEU A 278 8.23 39.84 14.39
CA LEU A 278 8.50 40.36 15.73
C LEU A 278 9.28 39.31 16.52
N GLY A 279 10.61 39.48 16.61
CA GLY A 279 11.55 38.48 17.11
C GLY A 279 11.50 38.25 18.62
N ALA A 280 10.42 37.63 19.12
CA ALA A 280 10.16 37.47 20.56
C ALA A 280 9.49 36.11 20.92
N ALA A 281 10.13 35.00 20.57
CA ALA A 281 9.94 33.70 21.23
C ALA A 281 11.16 32.79 20.96
N GLY A 282 11.82 32.33 22.02
CA GLY A 282 13.10 31.59 21.92
C GLY A 282 12.97 30.12 21.50
N GLU A 283 14.13 29.45 21.45
CA GLU A 283 14.31 28.08 21.00
C GLU A 283 13.58 27.06 21.88
N LYS A 284 12.36 26.68 21.47
CA LYS A 284 11.82 25.35 21.77
C LYS A 284 11.95 24.50 20.51
N ILE A 285 12.95 23.61 20.53
CA ILE A 285 13.07 22.53 19.56
C ILE A 285 11.74 21.76 19.56
N ALA A 286 11.19 21.49 18.37
CA ALA A 286 9.91 20.80 18.26
C ALA A 286 10.04 19.37 18.77
N SER A 287 9.46 19.08 19.94
CA SER A 287 9.41 17.74 20.51
C SER A 287 8.66 16.79 19.57
N THR A 288 9.18 15.57 19.38
CA THR A 288 8.63 14.52 18.49
C THR A 288 7.20 14.06 18.85
N TYR A 289 6.66 14.54 19.98
CA TYR A 289 5.35 14.24 20.56
C TYR A 289 4.55 15.54 20.81
N ASP A 290 4.30 16.34 19.77
CA ASP A 290 3.56 17.62 19.85
C ASP A 290 2.09 17.55 19.37
N LEU A 291 1.65 16.41 18.82
CA LEU A 291 0.25 16.16 18.45
C LEU A 291 -0.56 15.52 19.60
N VAL A 292 0.11 15.14 20.69
CA VAL A 292 -0.48 14.50 21.87
C VAL A 292 -0.11 15.27 23.14
N GLU A 293 -1.02 15.26 24.11
CA GLU A 293 -0.75 15.81 25.44
C GLU A 293 0.19 14.88 26.21
N GLN A 294 1.19 15.46 26.89
CA GLN A 294 2.25 14.71 27.55
C GLN A 294 1.76 14.09 28.86
N MET A 295 1.51 12.79 28.82
CA MET A 295 1.13 11.98 29.98
C MET A 295 2.40 11.58 30.74
N ARG A 296 2.40 11.79 32.06
CA ARG A 296 3.52 11.46 32.94
C ARG A 296 3.29 10.13 33.65
N TYR A 297 4.36 9.35 33.81
CA TYR A 297 4.32 8.02 34.42
C TYR A 297 5.48 7.83 35.40
N LEU A 298 5.19 7.22 36.55
CA LEU A 298 6.20 6.64 37.43
C LEU A 298 6.58 5.26 36.88
N TYR A 299 7.80 5.12 36.38
CA TYR A 299 8.35 3.85 35.93
C TYR A 299 9.13 3.16 37.05
N VAL A 300 8.95 1.84 37.17
CA VAL A 300 9.66 0.97 38.11
C VAL A 300 10.12 -0.27 37.34
N ASN A 301 11.44 -0.41 37.12
CA ASN A 301 12.04 -1.55 36.46
C ASN A 301 12.60 -2.53 37.50
N VAL A 302 11.94 -3.67 37.69
CA VAL A 302 12.36 -4.73 38.63
C VAL A 302 13.19 -5.77 37.86
N VAL A 303 14.52 -5.71 37.99
CA VAL A 303 15.43 -6.50 37.14
C VAL A 303 15.65 -7.89 37.74
N ARG A 304 16.22 -7.96 38.95
CA ARG A 304 16.59 -9.22 39.64
C ARG A 304 16.88 -8.98 41.12
N ALA A 305 16.86 -10.04 41.93
CA ALA A 305 17.44 -10.01 43.28
C ALA A 305 18.70 -10.89 43.37
N ARG A 306 19.42 -10.78 44.48
CA ARG A 306 20.48 -11.71 44.88
C ARG A 306 20.49 -11.97 46.38
N ASP A 307 21.06 -13.11 46.75
CA ASP A 307 21.36 -13.50 48.13
C ASP A 307 20.12 -13.45 49.06
N LEU A 308 18.92 -13.74 48.52
CA LEU A 308 17.67 -13.67 49.28
C LEU A 308 17.67 -14.70 50.43
N PRO A 309 17.32 -14.29 51.66
CA PRO A 309 17.30 -15.18 52.82
C PRO A 309 16.16 -16.21 52.71
N THR A 310 16.50 -17.49 52.90
CA THR A 310 15.55 -18.60 52.97
C THR A 310 14.70 -18.50 54.24
N MET A 311 13.38 -18.34 54.08
CA MET A 311 12.43 -18.32 55.20
C MET A 311 11.92 -19.72 55.58
N ASP A 312 11.89 -20.62 54.61
CA ASP A 312 11.18 -21.91 54.68
C ASP A 312 12.04 -23.04 55.29
N ILE A 313 11.45 -23.82 56.21
CA ILE A 313 12.07 -25.03 56.80
C ILE A 313 12.29 -26.10 55.71
N THR A 314 11.45 -26.08 54.66
CA THR A 314 11.55 -26.99 53.51
C THR A 314 12.62 -26.58 52.49
N GLY A 315 13.27 -25.42 52.66
CA GLY A 315 14.36 -24.94 51.79
C GLY A 315 13.92 -24.49 50.39
N SER A 316 12.61 -24.36 50.15
CA SER A 316 12.05 -23.69 48.98
C SER A 316 12.20 -22.17 49.13
N LEU A 317 12.26 -21.46 48.02
CA LEU A 317 12.07 -20.01 47.97
C LEU A 317 11.57 -19.67 46.56
N ASP A 318 10.31 -19.26 46.45
CA ASP A 318 9.58 -19.04 45.20
C ASP A 318 9.27 -17.53 45.01
N PRO A 319 10.29 -16.63 45.02
CA PRO A 319 10.08 -15.23 45.33
C PRO A 319 9.39 -14.44 44.23
N TYR A 320 8.63 -13.44 44.67
CA TYR A 320 8.04 -12.41 43.82
C TYR A 320 8.11 -11.02 44.48
N VAL A 321 7.90 -9.97 43.69
CA VAL A 321 7.90 -8.58 44.15
C VAL A 321 6.50 -8.00 44.04
N GLU A 322 5.96 -7.49 45.14
CA GLU A 322 4.73 -6.71 45.22
C GLU A 322 5.06 -5.22 45.32
N LEU A 323 4.81 -4.48 44.24
CA LEU A 323 4.83 -3.01 44.24
C LEU A 323 3.49 -2.50 44.78
N LYS A 324 3.52 -1.49 45.66
CA LYS A 324 2.30 -0.82 46.14
C LYS A 324 2.44 0.69 46.06
N LEU A 325 1.38 1.35 45.59
CA LEU A 325 1.27 2.79 45.52
C LEU A 325 -0.15 3.23 45.89
N GLY A 326 -0.36 3.57 47.17
CA GLY A 326 -1.70 3.76 47.72
C GLY A 326 -2.51 2.46 47.60
N ASN A 327 -3.65 2.52 46.91
CA ASN A 327 -4.49 1.34 46.66
C ASN A 327 -3.99 0.44 45.51
N TYR A 328 -3.15 0.95 44.60
CA TYR A 328 -2.64 0.16 43.48
C TYR A 328 -1.62 -0.86 43.98
N LYS A 329 -1.76 -2.11 43.51
CA LYS A 329 -0.83 -3.22 43.77
C LYS A 329 -0.48 -3.88 42.44
N ALA A 330 0.81 -4.05 42.18
CA ALA A 330 1.33 -4.78 41.04
C ALA A 330 2.25 -5.90 41.54
N ARG A 331 2.29 -7.04 40.84
CA ARG A 331 3.11 -8.20 41.24
C ARG A 331 3.94 -8.70 40.05
N THR A 332 5.18 -9.11 40.29
CA THR A 332 5.95 -9.88 39.32
C THR A 332 5.47 -11.33 39.24
N LYS A 333 5.89 -12.07 38.21
CA LYS A 333 5.77 -13.54 38.22
C LYS A 333 6.66 -14.12 39.32
N TYR A 334 6.16 -15.09 40.08
CA TYR A 334 6.95 -15.85 41.05
C TYR A 334 7.95 -16.76 40.33
N MET A 335 9.07 -17.10 40.99
CA MET A 335 10.18 -17.84 40.39
C MET A 335 10.57 -19.04 41.24
N ASP A 336 10.05 -20.21 40.88
CA ASP A 336 10.20 -21.48 41.60
C ASP A 336 11.66 -21.77 42.02
N LYS A 337 11.88 -21.93 43.33
CA LYS A 337 13.11 -22.38 44.00
C LYS A 337 14.38 -21.62 43.60
N ASN A 338 14.32 -20.29 43.58
CA ASN A 338 15.42 -19.44 43.12
C ASN A 338 15.73 -18.25 44.06
N SER A 339 16.83 -18.32 44.83
CA SER A 339 17.36 -17.23 45.67
C SER A 339 18.00 -16.06 44.88
N ASN A 340 18.24 -16.25 43.58
CA ASN A 340 18.74 -15.22 42.66
C ASN A 340 17.76 -15.00 41.47
N PRO A 341 16.49 -14.60 41.75
CA PRO A 341 15.45 -14.49 40.75
C PRO A 341 15.69 -13.34 39.77
N VAL A 342 15.33 -13.54 38.51
CA VAL A 342 15.44 -12.54 37.43
C VAL A 342 14.07 -12.33 36.81
N TRP A 343 13.48 -11.14 36.99
CA TRP A 343 12.12 -10.82 36.53
C TRP A 343 12.10 -9.96 35.26
N GLN A 344 13.05 -9.04 35.11
CA GLN A 344 13.12 -8.08 33.99
C GLN A 344 11.78 -7.40 33.66
N GLN A 345 11.01 -7.04 34.69
CA GLN A 345 9.63 -6.57 34.54
C GLN A 345 9.52 -5.09 34.90
N ILE A 346 9.10 -4.28 33.92
CA ILE A 346 8.83 -2.86 34.11
C ILE A 346 7.35 -2.65 34.42
N PHE A 347 7.08 -1.72 35.33
CA PHE A 347 5.76 -1.24 35.71
C PHE A 347 5.68 0.28 35.50
N ALA A 348 4.52 0.80 35.14
CA ALA A 348 4.24 2.20 34.85
C ALA A 348 2.92 2.62 35.52
N PHE A 349 3.00 3.57 36.45
CA PHE A 349 1.83 4.13 37.14
C PHE A 349 1.53 5.52 36.59
N SER A 350 0.32 5.75 36.08
CA SER A 350 -0.10 7.04 35.53
C SER A 350 -0.09 8.14 36.60
N GLN A 351 0.49 9.31 36.32
CA GLN A 351 0.58 10.39 37.30
C GLN A 351 -0.81 10.85 37.81
N HIS A 352 -1.83 10.78 36.95
CA HIS A 352 -3.20 11.15 37.31
C HIS A 352 -3.86 10.18 38.29
N ASN A 353 -3.29 8.98 38.47
CA ASN A 353 -3.82 7.90 39.31
C ASN A 353 -2.98 7.67 40.58
N LEU A 354 -1.91 8.45 40.84
CA LEU A 354 -1.07 8.26 42.03
C LEU A 354 -1.82 8.74 43.28
N GLN A 355 -2.17 7.81 44.17
CA GLN A 355 -2.91 8.09 45.41
C GLN A 355 -2.00 8.24 46.64
N ALA A 356 -0.68 8.13 46.47
CA ALA A 356 0.32 8.25 47.52
C ALA A 356 1.65 8.77 46.97
N ASN A 357 2.41 9.49 47.79
CA ASN A 357 3.75 10.01 47.45
C ASN A 357 4.89 9.03 47.80
N VAL A 358 4.58 7.80 48.26
CA VAL A 358 5.59 6.79 48.61
C VAL A 358 5.27 5.50 47.88
N LEU A 359 6.26 4.98 47.14
CA LEU A 359 6.26 3.65 46.53
C LEU A 359 6.81 2.64 47.54
N GLU A 360 6.00 1.64 47.93
CA GLU A 360 6.52 0.45 48.62
C GLU A 360 6.91 -0.62 47.59
N VAL A 361 8.09 -1.22 47.77
CA VAL A 361 8.56 -2.40 47.02
C VAL A 361 8.74 -3.53 48.03
N VAL A 362 7.91 -4.57 47.99
CA VAL A 362 7.95 -5.67 48.97
C VAL A 362 8.30 -6.99 48.28
N VAL A 363 9.40 -7.62 48.69
CA VAL A 363 9.78 -8.98 48.27
C VAL A 363 9.09 -9.98 49.20
N LYS A 364 8.48 -11.00 48.61
CA LYS A 364 7.74 -12.07 49.30
C LYS A 364 8.09 -13.43 48.75
N ASP A 365 7.90 -14.44 49.59
CA ASP A 365 7.80 -15.83 49.17
C ASP A 365 6.34 -16.19 48.81
N LYS A 366 6.11 -17.35 48.21
CA LYS A 366 4.79 -17.73 47.67
C LYS A 366 4.33 -19.12 48.10
N ASP A 367 3.89 -19.20 49.34
CA ASP A 367 3.53 -20.45 50.01
C ASP A 367 2.09 -20.91 49.76
N LEU A 368 1.84 -22.20 50.03
CA LEU A 368 0.53 -22.84 49.88
C LEU A 368 -0.56 -22.34 50.86
N LEU A 369 -0.18 -21.58 51.90
CA LEU A 369 -1.08 -21.11 52.95
C LEU A 369 -1.07 -19.58 53.13
N ARG A 370 0.11 -18.94 53.09
CA ARG A 370 0.27 -17.48 53.22
C ARG A 370 1.66 -17.06 52.71
N ASP A 371 1.68 -16.22 51.66
CA ASP A 371 2.87 -15.53 51.14
C ASP A 371 3.73 -14.90 52.28
N ASP A 372 4.91 -15.47 52.57
CA ASP A 372 5.76 -14.95 53.64
C ASP A 372 6.56 -13.70 53.22
N PHE A 373 7.00 -12.89 54.19
CA PHE A 373 7.68 -11.61 53.93
C PHE A 373 9.21 -11.79 53.93
N VAL A 374 9.86 -11.42 52.82
CA VAL A 374 11.33 -11.52 52.67
C VAL A 374 12.04 -10.17 52.91
N GLY A 375 11.43 -9.05 52.50
CA GLY A 375 11.99 -7.72 52.75
C GLY A 375 11.23 -6.57 52.05
N ARG A 376 11.53 -5.32 52.40
CA ARG A 376 10.93 -4.12 51.80
C ARG A 376 11.98 -3.08 51.38
N LEU A 377 11.59 -2.21 50.44
CA LEU A 377 12.18 -0.88 50.21
C LEU A 377 11.04 0.16 50.11
N THR A 378 11.36 1.42 50.38
CA THR A 378 10.46 2.56 50.16
C THR A 378 11.18 3.67 49.39
N PHE A 379 10.44 4.37 48.52
CA PHE A 379 10.94 5.52 47.75
C PHE A 379 9.93 6.68 47.83
N ASP A 380 10.38 7.88 48.18
CA ASP A 380 9.59 9.10 48.05
C ASP A 380 9.60 9.57 46.59
N LEU A 381 8.43 9.84 46.03
CA LEU A 381 8.30 10.31 44.64
C LEU A 381 8.89 11.70 44.40
N ALA A 382 9.16 12.48 45.45
CA ALA A 382 9.87 13.76 45.36
C ALA A 382 11.37 13.60 45.04
N GLU A 383 11.98 12.46 45.38
CA GLU A 383 13.41 12.17 45.14
C GLU A 383 13.64 11.42 43.81
N VAL A 384 12.57 10.96 43.16
CA VAL A 384 12.64 10.18 41.91
C VAL A 384 13.08 11.06 40.74
N PRO A 385 14.16 10.71 40.00
CA PRO A 385 14.65 11.52 38.89
C PRO A 385 13.67 11.58 37.72
N GLN A 386 13.53 12.75 37.10
CA GLN A 386 12.76 12.90 35.85
C GLN A 386 13.65 12.61 34.63
N ARG A 387 13.15 11.82 33.69
CA ARG A 387 13.76 11.51 32.38
C ARG A 387 12.86 12.04 31.26
N MET A 388 13.43 12.64 30.22
CA MET A 388 12.71 12.92 28.97
C MET A 388 13.58 12.55 27.76
N PRO A 389 13.08 11.80 26.75
CA PRO A 389 13.84 11.55 25.52
C PRO A 389 14.37 12.87 24.92
N PRO A 390 15.67 12.98 24.58
CA PRO A 390 16.61 11.88 24.27
C PRO A 390 17.45 11.33 25.44
N ASP A 391 17.12 11.61 26.71
CA ASP A 391 17.89 11.15 27.86
C ASP A 391 18.12 9.62 27.88
N SER A 392 19.37 9.22 28.13
CA SER A 392 19.77 7.81 28.24
C SER A 392 19.01 7.07 29.35
N PRO A 393 18.78 5.75 29.21
CA PRO A 393 18.05 4.98 30.21
C PRO A 393 18.78 4.95 31.56
N LEU A 394 18.05 5.12 32.65
CA LEU A 394 18.60 5.12 34.00
C LEU A 394 19.12 3.72 34.38
N ALA A 395 20.41 3.63 34.68
CA ALA A 395 21.06 2.39 35.08
C ALA A 395 20.43 1.80 36.36
N PRO A 396 20.01 0.52 36.38
CA PRO A 396 19.52 -0.15 37.58
C PRO A 396 20.57 -0.16 38.70
N GLN A 397 20.12 0.10 39.93
CA GLN A 397 20.96 0.18 41.13
C GLN A 397 20.58 -0.91 42.14
N TRP A 398 21.56 -1.35 42.93
CA TRP A 398 21.36 -2.33 44.00
C TRP A 398 20.90 -1.66 45.28
N TYR A 399 19.75 -2.09 45.80
CA TYR A 399 19.21 -1.64 47.08
C TYR A 399 19.18 -2.81 48.07
N LYS A 400 19.63 -2.58 49.30
CA LYS A 400 19.59 -3.57 50.39
C LYS A 400 18.20 -3.58 51.03
N LEU A 401 17.60 -4.76 51.17
CA LEU A 401 16.27 -4.92 51.72
C LEU A 401 16.21 -4.57 53.21
N GLU A 402 15.05 -4.11 53.67
CA GLU A 402 14.72 -3.81 55.05
C GLU A 402 13.74 -4.82 55.64
N ASP A 403 13.92 -5.18 56.92
CA ASP A 403 13.00 -5.99 57.69
C ASP A 403 11.70 -5.21 58.04
N LYS A 404 10.71 -5.92 58.59
CA LYS A 404 9.43 -5.40 59.12
C LYS A 404 9.62 -4.22 60.11
N LYS A 405 10.81 -4.06 60.70
CA LYS A 405 11.19 -2.97 61.62
C LYS A 405 11.88 -1.77 60.98
N GLY A 406 12.30 -1.86 59.71
CA GLY A 406 13.12 -0.85 59.02
C GLY A 406 14.64 -1.08 59.13
N ASP A 407 15.08 -2.09 59.88
CA ASP A 407 16.49 -2.48 59.93
C ASP A 407 16.94 -3.14 58.61
N LYS A 408 18.12 -2.77 58.10
CA LYS A 408 18.66 -3.34 56.86
C LYS A 408 19.13 -4.78 57.07
N ILE A 409 18.61 -5.69 56.25
CA ILE A 409 18.88 -7.13 56.34
C ILE A 409 20.33 -7.41 55.92
N LYS A 410 20.99 -8.38 56.57
CA LYS A 410 22.39 -8.76 56.27
C LYS A 410 22.56 -9.36 54.87
N ASN A 411 21.55 -10.10 54.42
CA ASN A 411 21.50 -10.81 53.14
C ASN A 411 20.23 -10.37 52.39
N GLY A 412 20.28 -10.27 51.06
CA GLY A 412 19.14 -9.88 50.23
C GLY A 412 19.27 -8.47 49.65
N GLU A 413 19.58 -8.40 48.35
CA GLU A 413 19.63 -7.15 47.59
C GLU A 413 18.75 -7.23 46.34
N LEU A 414 18.12 -6.12 45.97
CA LEU A 414 17.24 -6.00 44.81
C LEU A 414 17.81 -4.98 43.81
N LEU A 415 17.98 -5.41 42.55
CA LEU A 415 18.43 -4.57 41.44
C LEU A 415 17.20 -3.98 40.72
N LEU A 416 17.02 -2.66 40.82
CA LEU A 416 15.90 -1.95 40.21
C LEU A 416 16.27 -0.52 39.78
N SER A 417 15.44 0.11 38.95
CA SER A 417 15.46 1.57 38.75
C SER A 417 14.07 2.17 38.82
N VAL A 418 13.96 3.39 39.38
CA VAL A 418 12.73 4.18 39.48
C VAL A 418 12.97 5.53 38.82
N TRP A 419 12.07 5.97 37.94
CA TRP A 419 12.14 7.30 37.31
C TRP A 419 10.76 7.84 36.92
N MET A 420 10.63 9.16 36.86
CA MET A 420 9.45 9.84 36.30
C MET A 420 9.69 10.09 34.80
N GLY A 421 8.91 9.45 33.94
CA GLY A 421 9.00 9.60 32.48
C GLY A 421 7.68 10.01 31.84
N THR A 422 7.59 9.88 30.52
CA THR A 422 6.37 10.15 29.73
C THR A 422 6.00 8.97 28.84
N GLN A 423 4.90 9.06 28.06
CA GLN A 423 4.57 8.03 27.07
C GLN A 423 5.56 7.93 25.88
N ALA A 424 6.51 8.86 25.79
CA ALA A 424 7.59 8.84 24.80
C ALA A 424 8.80 8.00 25.25
N ASP A 425 8.82 7.50 26.50
CA ASP A 425 9.87 6.62 27.01
C ASP A 425 9.81 5.24 26.31
N GLU A 426 10.97 4.71 25.95
CA GLU A 426 11.17 3.37 25.36
C GLU A 426 10.57 2.24 26.22
N ALA A 427 10.45 2.47 27.54
CA ALA A 427 9.82 1.56 28.48
C ALA A 427 8.28 1.52 28.39
N PHE A 428 7.63 2.55 27.84
CA PHE A 428 6.16 2.66 27.80
C PHE A 428 5.43 1.45 27.17
N PRO A 429 5.78 0.94 25.97
CA PRO A 429 5.07 -0.17 25.34
C PRO A 429 5.32 -1.53 26.01
N ILE A 430 6.41 -1.69 26.77
CA ILE A 430 6.75 -2.95 27.45
C ILE A 430 6.28 -3.02 28.91
N ALA A 431 6.07 -1.87 29.55
CA ALA A 431 5.66 -1.78 30.95
C ALA A 431 4.23 -2.32 31.22
N TRP A 432 4.06 -2.97 32.37
CA TRP A 432 2.76 -3.21 32.99
C TRP A 432 2.15 -1.86 33.39
N GLN A 433 0.88 -1.61 33.07
CA GLN A 433 0.23 -0.30 33.28
C GLN A 433 -0.74 -0.37 34.47
N SER A 434 -0.78 0.67 35.32
CA SER A 434 -1.63 0.77 36.52
C SER A 434 -3.10 0.38 36.34
N ASP A 435 -3.60 0.59 35.13
CA ASP A 435 -5.01 0.52 34.79
C ASP A 435 -5.46 -0.93 34.49
N ALA A 436 -4.54 -1.91 34.58
CA ALA A 436 -4.75 -3.33 34.29
C ALA A 436 -4.63 -4.26 35.51
N HIS A 437 -4.92 -3.76 36.73
CA HIS A 437 -4.66 -4.53 37.97
C HIS A 437 -5.49 -5.80 38.15
N ASP A 438 -6.64 -5.93 37.48
CA ASP A 438 -7.52 -7.11 37.54
C ASP A 438 -7.15 -8.22 36.52
N ILE A 439 -6.14 -8.00 35.69
CA ILE A 439 -5.78 -8.93 34.60
C ILE A 439 -4.63 -9.86 35.00
N SER A 440 -4.73 -11.13 34.60
CA SER A 440 -3.65 -12.11 34.77
C SER A 440 -2.38 -11.68 34.02
N LEU A 441 -1.21 -12.14 34.49
CA LEU A 441 0.08 -11.85 33.84
C LEU A 441 0.14 -12.32 32.37
N GLU A 442 -0.65 -13.32 32.01
CA GLU A 442 -0.81 -13.81 30.63
C GLU A 442 -1.70 -12.88 29.79
N GLY A 443 -2.85 -12.43 30.34
CA GLY A 443 -3.74 -11.47 29.68
C GLY A 443 -3.10 -10.10 29.44
N LEU A 444 -2.11 -9.71 30.26
CA LEU A 444 -1.33 -8.48 30.08
C LEU A 444 -0.60 -8.42 28.73
N ALA A 445 -0.14 -9.55 28.21
CA ALA A 445 0.52 -9.57 26.90
C ALA A 445 -0.42 -9.04 25.79
N ASN A 446 -1.73 -9.25 25.95
CA ASN A 446 -2.77 -8.83 25.01
C ASN A 446 -3.16 -7.34 25.11
N THR A 447 -2.72 -6.61 26.15
CA THR A 447 -3.10 -5.19 26.38
C THR A 447 -2.03 -4.16 26.00
N ARG A 448 -0.80 -4.58 25.71
CA ARG A 448 0.33 -3.71 25.31
C ARG A 448 0.10 -2.98 23.98
N SER A 449 0.72 -1.81 23.80
CA SER A 449 0.85 -1.15 22.50
C SER A 449 1.97 -1.79 21.67
N LYS A 450 1.85 -1.80 20.34
CA LYS A 450 2.84 -2.42 19.45
C LYS A 450 2.82 -1.87 18.03
N VAL A 451 4.01 -1.74 17.45
CA VAL A 451 4.23 -1.54 16.01
C VAL A 451 4.50 -2.89 15.34
N TYR A 452 3.90 -3.11 14.18
CA TYR A 452 4.09 -4.31 13.36
C TYR A 452 4.42 -3.92 11.92
N PHE A 453 5.06 -4.84 11.20
CA PHE A 453 5.35 -4.68 9.79
C PHE A 453 4.71 -5.82 8.99
N SER A 454 4.04 -5.49 7.89
CA SER A 454 3.47 -6.49 7.00
C SER A 454 4.57 -7.31 6.31
N PRO A 455 4.31 -8.58 5.96
CA PRO A 455 5.17 -9.32 5.05
C PRO A 455 5.37 -8.55 3.74
N LYS A 456 6.60 -8.55 3.21
CA LYS A 456 6.82 -8.12 1.81
C LYS A 456 6.21 -9.19 0.89
N LEU A 457 5.20 -8.83 0.13
CA LEU A 457 4.49 -9.75 -0.77
C LEU A 457 4.99 -9.63 -2.22
N VAL A 458 5.03 -10.75 -2.93
CA VAL A 458 5.48 -10.87 -4.33
C VAL A 458 4.53 -11.80 -5.09
N TYR A 459 4.20 -11.51 -6.34
CA TYR A 459 3.51 -12.50 -7.18
C TYR A 459 4.49 -13.54 -7.72
N LEU A 460 4.27 -14.81 -7.38
CA LEU A 460 4.94 -15.95 -7.99
C LEU A 460 4.08 -16.43 -9.18
N ARG A 461 4.68 -16.44 -10.37
CA ARG A 461 4.04 -16.83 -11.62
C ARG A 461 4.65 -18.14 -12.12
N VAL A 462 3.80 -19.15 -12.21
CA VAL A 462 4.13 -20.52 -12.64
C VAL A 462 3.45 -20.75 -13.99
N ILE A 463 4.23 -20.82 -15.07
CA ILE A 463 3.72 -21.17 -16.40
C ILE A 463 4.05 -22.66 -16.62
N ALA A 464 3.00 -23.47 -16.74
CA ALA A 464 3.08 -24.91 -16.93
C ALA A 464 2.91 -25.22 -18.41
N ILE A 465 4.02 -25.58 -19.08
CA ILE A 465 4.03 -25.79 -20.53
C ILE A 465 3.49 -27.20 -20.82
N GLY A 466 4.09 -28.22 -20.23
CA GLY A 466 3.68 -29.61 -20.38
C GLY A 466 4.48 -30.56 -19.49
N ALA A 467 4.20 -31.85 -19.59
CA ALA A 467 4.99 -32.92 -19.00
C ALA A 467 5.38 -33.96 -20.06
N GLN A 468 6.35 -34.80 -19.74
CA GLN A 468 6.84 -35.87 -20.62
C GLN A 468 7.06 -37.17 -19.82
N ASP A 469 6.86 -38.30 -20.47
CA ASP A 469 7.15 -39.65 -20.00
C ASP A 469 6.47 -40.00 -18.65
N LEU A 470 5.25 -39.47 -18.43
CA LEU A 470 4.43 -39.74 -17.24
C LEU A 470 4.11 -41.23 -17.11
N VAL A 471 4.20 -41.77 -15.89
CA VAL A 471 3.93 -43.18 -15.60
C VAL A 471 2.63 -43.31 -14.79
N PRO A 472 1.54 -43.87 -15.37
CA PRO A 472 0.33 -44.22 -14.64
C PRO A 472 0.58 -45.24 -13.52
N HIS A 473 -0.21 -45.17 -12.46
CA HIS A 473 -0.16 -46.15 -11.36
C HIS A 473 -0.58 -47.56 -11.83
N ASP A 474 -1.55 -47.64 -12.75
CA ASP A 474 -1.92 -48.85 -13.46
C ASP A 474 -1.44 -48.77 -14.91
N ARG A 475 -0.47 -49.60 -15.29
CA ARG A 475 0.10 -49.62 -16.65
C ARG A 475 -0.87 -50.13 -17.72
N SER A 476 -1.96 -50.82 -17.33
CA SER A 476 -2.99 -51.29 -18.27
C SER A 476 -3.96 -50.19 -18.70
N ARG A 477 -3.98 -49.08 -17.96
CA ARG A 477 -4.93 -47.98 -18.14
C ARG A 477 -4.20 -46.69 -18.58
N PRO A 478 -4.48 -46.14 -19.77
CA PRO A 478 -4.02 -44.79 -20.09
C PRO A 478 -4.68 -43.79 -19.12
N PRO A 479 -4.02 -42.67 -18.79
CA PRO A 479 -4.65 -41.62 -17.98
C PRO A 479 -5.92 -41.11 -18.69
N VAL A 480 -6.85 -40.51 -17.94
CA VAL A 480 -8.14 -40.02 -18.48
C VAL A 480 -8.13 -38.51 -18.69
N GLN A 481 -7.66 -37.76 -17.69
CA GLN A 481 -7.57 -36.30 -17.74
C GLN A 481 -6.46 -35.82 -16.80
N VAL A 482 -5.31 -35.44 -17.35
CA VAL A 482 -4.14 -35.02 -16.56
C VAL A 482 -4.20 -33.53 -16.25
N LEU A 483 -4.08 -33.19 -14.97
CA LEU A 483 -3.93 -31.83 -14.47
C LEU A 483 -2.62 -31.67 -13.69
N LEU A 484 -2.13 -30.44 -13.60
CA LEU A 484 -1.08 -30.05 -12.66
C LEU A 484 -1.74 -29.30 -11.50
N ARG A 485 -1.60 -29.84 -10.30
CA ARG A 485 -1.95 -29.21 -9.03
C ARG A 485 -0.71 -28.55 -8.45
N ALA A 486 -0.78 -27.25 -8.20
CA ALA A 486 0.30 -26.45 -7.65
C ALA A 486 -0.13 -25.83 -6.31
N GLN A 487 0.73 -25.97 -5.30
CA GLN A 487 0.47 -25.52 -3.93
C GLN A 487 1.63 -24.68 -3.41
N LEU A 488 1.30 -23.56 -2.76
CA LEU A 488 2.24 -22.70 -2.03
C LEU A 488 1.62 -22.37 -0.67
N GLY A 489 2.12 -23.00 0.40
CA GLY A 489 1.50 -22.93 1.71
C GLY A 489 0.05 -23.42 1.69
N HIS A 490 -0.88 -22.54 2.03
CA HIS A 490 -2.32 -22.79 1.98
C HIS A 490 -2.96 -22.51 0.60
N GLN A 491 -2.25 -21.85 -0.32
CA GLN A 491 -2.78 -21.58 -1.66
C GLN A 491 -2.66 -22.82 -2.53
N MET A 492 -3.73 -23.17 -3.24
CA MET A 492 -3.79 -24.32 -4.12
C MET A 492 -4.52 -23.94 -5.41
N LEU A 493 -3.90 -24.20 -6.56
CA LEU A 493 -4.44 -23.95 -7.89
C LEU A 493 -4.16 -25.15 -8.80
N CYS A 494 -5.07 -25.43 -9.72
CA CYS A 494 -4.90 -26.48 -10.72
C CYS A 494 -4.94 -25.90 -12.14
N THR A 495 -4.17 -26.48 -13.07
CA THR A 495 -4.35 -26.25 -14.51
C THR A 495 -5.66 -26.86 -15.00
N ARG A 496 -6.09 -26.45 -16.20
CA ARG A 496 -7.19 -27.10 -16.91
C ARG A 496 -6.81 -28.54 -17.25
N GLY A 497 -7.66 -29.49 -16.90
CA GLY A 497 -7.40 -30.91 -17.15
C GLY A 497 -7.40 -31.23 -18.65
N VAL A 498 -6.25 -31.64 -19.17
CA VAL A 498 -6.01 -31.98 -20.58
C VAL A 498 -6.37 -33.46 -20.81
N PRO A 499 -6.92 -33.86 -21.98
CA PRO A 499 -7.19 -35.25 -22.29
C PRO A 499 -5.99 -36.17 -22.03
N GLY A 500 -6.28 -37.31 -21.42
CA GLY A 500 -5.29 -38.22 -20.87
C GLY A 500 -4.24 -38.67 -21.89
N THR A 501 -3.03 -38.16 -21.72
CA THR A 501 -1.87 -38.43 -22.57
C THR A 501 -0.62 -38.54 -21.70
N ILE A 502 0.36 -39.32 -22.15
CA ILE A 502 1.64 -39.51 -21.44
C ILE A 502 2.51 -38.23 -21.47
N ASN A 503 2.31 -37.41 -22.51
CA ASN A 503 3.02 -36.15 -22.74
C ASN A 503 2.03 -34.96 -22.83
N PRO A 504 1.32 -34.61 -21.74
CA PRO A 504 0.27 -33.59 -21.77
C PRO A 504 0.86 -32.18 -21.92
N VAL A 505 0.18 -31.32 -22.67
CA VAL A 505 0.55 -29.92 -22.88
C VAL A 505 -0.58 -29.03 -22.36
N TRP A 506 -0.29 -28.25 -21.31
CA TRP A 506 -1.27 -27.35 -20.69
C TRP A 506 -1.18 -25.92 -21.24
N ASN A 507 0.03 -25.38 -21.38
CA ASN A 507 0.30 -23.96 -21.62
C ASN A 507 -0.51 -23.01 -20.70
N ASP A 508 -0.72 -23.42 -19.45
CA ASP A 508 -1.52 -22.69 -18.46
C ASP A 508 -0.64 -21.84 -17.53
N GLU A 509 -1.21 -20.74 -17.05
CA GLU A 509 -0.56 -19.81 -16.11
C GLU A 509 -1.28 -19.84 -14.76
N LEU A 510 -0.54 -20.17 -13.71
CA LEU A 510 -0.97 -20.09 -12.31
C LEU A 510 -0.20 -18.95 -11.62
N MET A 511 -0.90 -18.12 -10.84
CA MET A 511 -0.28 -17.05 -10.05
C MET A 511 -0.65 -17.19 -8.57
N PHE A 512 0.38 -17.06 -7.73
CA PHE A 512 0.33 -17.18 -6.28
C PHE A 512 0.86 -15.90 -5.63
N VAL A 513 0.48 -15.64 -4.39
CA VAL A 513 1.13 -14.64 -3.54
C VAL A 513 2.18 -15.33 -2.69
N ALA A 514 3.45 -15.00 -2.89
CA ALA A 514 4.55 -15.40 -2.00
C ALA A 514 4.85 -14.26 -1.02
N SER A 515 5.42 -14.60 0.15
CA SER A 515 5.94 -13.60 1.09
C SER A 515 7.42 -13.80 1.38
N GLU A 516 8.13 -12.71 1.74
CA GLU A 516 9.52 -12.76 2.17
C GLU A 516 9.61 -12.72 3.71
N PRO A 517 10.40 -13.60 4.37
CA PRO A 517 11.26 -14.64 3.80
C PRO A 517 10.47 -15.78 3.13
N PHE A 518 11.04 -16.33 2.06
CA PHE A 518 10.43 -17.39 1.25
C PHE A 518 10.58 -18.77 1.90
N GLU A 519 9.98 -18.94 3.09
CA GLU A 519 10.03 -20.17 3.90
C GLU A 519 9.25 -21.33 3.26
N GLU A 520 8.13 -21.04 2.59
CA GLU A 520 7.26 -22.05 1.99
C GLU A 520 7.76 -22.47 0.59
N PRO A 521 8.02 -23.78 0.34
CA PRO A 521 8.36 -24.26 -1.00
C PRO A 521 7.12 -24.40 -1.89
N LEU A 522 7.33 -24.28 -3.21
CA LEU A 522 6.32 -24.60 -4.22
C LEU A 522 6.24 -26.13 -4.39
N VAL A 523 5.09 -26.72 -4.08
CA VAL A 523 4.80 -28.14 -4.30
C VAL A 523 3.98 -28.29 -5.58
N LEU A 524 4.40 -29.18 -6.48
CA LEU A 524 3.80 -29.43 -7.77
C LEU A 524 3.49 -30.93 -7.90
N THR A 525 2.21 -31.28 -8.03
CA THR A 525 1.75 -32.65 -8.19
C THR A 525 1.00 -32.78 -9.51
N VAL A 526 1.46 -33.67 -10.39
CA VAL A 526 0.71 -34.06 -11.58
C VAL A 526 -0.28 -35.14 -11.16
N GLU A 527 -1.56 -34.97 -11.48
CA GLU A 527 -2.65 -35.87 -11.09
C GLU A 527 -3.49 -36.28 -12.31
N ASP A 528 -3.90 -37.54 -12.38
CA ASP A 528 -4.93 -38.00 -13.31
C ASP A 528 -6.31 -37.99 -12.63
N ARG A 529 -7.31 -37.39 -13.28
CA ARG A 529 -8.68 -37.33 -12.77
C ARG A 529 -9.49 -38.54 -13.22
N VAL A 530 -9.27 -39.64 -12.50
CA VAL A 530 -9.96 -40.93 -12.70
C VAL A 530 -11.48 -40.85 -12.53
N ALA A 531 -11.98 -39.99 -11.63
CA ALA A 531 -13.41 -39.69 -11.49
C ALA A 531 -13.61 -38.28 -10.89
N ALA A 532 -14.86 -37.80 -10.82
CA ALA A 532 -15.18 -36.43 -10.38
C ALA A 532 -14.50 -36.00 -9.06
N ASN A 533 -14.43 -36.92 -8.07
CA ASN A 533 -13.79 -36.71 -6.77
C ASN A 533 -12.56 -37.63 -6.52
N ARG A 534 -12.06 -38.34 -7.55
CA ARG A 534 -10.91 -39.26 -7.42
C ARG A 534 -9.78 -38.82 -8.34
N HIS A 535 -8.70 -38.39 -7.71
CA HIS A 535 -7.48 -37.88 -8.35
C HIS A 535 -6.31 -38.77 -7.94
N GLU A 536 -5.55 -39.28 -8.91
CA GLU A 536 -4.44 -40.21 -8.68
C GLU A 536 -3.11 -39.54 -9.05
N PRO A 537 -2.15 -39.38 -8.12
CA PRO A 537 -0.91 -38.67 -8.40
C PRO A 537 -0.01 -39.48 -9.33
N LEU A 538 0.43 -38.87 -10.43
CA LEU A 538 1.38 -39.43 -11.40
C LEU A 538 2.84 -39.06 -11.07
N GLY A 539 3.05 -37.98 -10.32
CA GLY A 539 4.38 -37.56 -9.86
C GLY A 539 4.35 -36.24 -9.09
N ARG A 540 5.30 -36.08 -8.16
CA ARG A 540 5.40 -34.92 -7.25
C ARG A 540 6.77 -34.26 -7.36
N LEU A 541 6.81 -32.93 -7.21
CA LEU A 541 8.02 -32.11 -7.26
C LEU A 541 7.92 -31.02 -6.19
N VAL A 542 9.03 -30.72 -5.52
CA VAL A 542 9.10 -29.68 -4.48
C VAL A 542 10.26 -28.75 -4.83
N LEU A 543 9.98 -27.45 -4.94
CA LEU A 543 10.95 -26.43 -5.35
C LEU A 543 10.97 -25.24 -4.36
N PRO A 544 12.10 -24.99 -3.67
CA PRO A 544 12.33 -23.72 -2.99
C PRO A 544 12.19 -22.53 -3.95
N LEU A 545 11.63 -21.41 -3.50
CA LEU A 545 11.38 -20.25 -4.37
C LEU A 545 12.66 -19.55 -4.87
N SER A 546 13.83 -19.91 -4.34
CA SER A 546 15.14 -19.52 -4.87
C SER A 546 15.38 -19.97 -6.31
N TYR A 547 14.70 -21.02 -6.79
CA TYR A 547 14.76 -21.47 -8.19
C TYR A 547 13.97 -20.58 -9.16
N ALA A 548 13.12 -19.66 -8.68
CA ALA A 548 12.31 -18.78 -9.51
C ALA A 548 13.04 -17.48 -9.88
N TYR A 549 12.97 -17.07 -11.15
CA TYR A 549 13.71 -15.91 -11.65
C TYR A 549 13.06 -14.59 -11.23
N LYS A 550 13.83 -13.70 -10.60
CA LYS A 550 13.38 -12.38 -10.14
C LYS A 550 13.26 -11.40 -11.32
N ARG A 551 12.03 -11.10 -11.75
CA ARG A 551 11.72 -10.17 -12.85
C ARG A 551 11.41 -8.77 -12.28
N MET A 552 12.35 -7.84 -12.44
CA MET A 552 12.18 -6.44 -12.01
C MET A 552 11.46 -5.59 -13.07
N GLU A 553 11.71 -5.83 -14.36
CA GLU A 553 11.11 -5.10 -15.48
C GLU A 553 10.84 -6.00 -16.70
N HIS A 554 9.81 -5.67 -17.48
CA HIS A 554 9.42 -6.37 -18.71
C HIS A 554 10.52 -6.40 -19.82
N HIS A 555 11.56 -5.56 -19.73
CA HIS A 555 12.64 -5.53 -20.73
C HIS A 555 13.81 -6.50 -20.46
N HIS A 556 13.76 -7.28 -19.38
CA HIS A 556 14.71 -8.39 -19.19
C HIS A 556 14.47 -9.45 -20.28
N LYS A 557 15.55 -10.07 -20.79
CA LYS A 557 15.46 -11.19 -21.73
C LYS A 557 14.53 -12.28 -21.15
N PRO A 558 13.66 -12.92 -21.96
CA PRO A 558 12.93 -14.09 -21.49
C PRO A 558 13.95 -15.16 -21.07
N VAL A 559 13.75 -15.75 -19.90
CA VAL A 559 14.55 -16.89 -19.44
C VAL A 559 14.06 -18.13 -20.20
N GLU A 560 14.94 -19.07 -20.50
CA GLU A 560 14.56 -20.32 -21.16
C GLU A 560 13.80 -21.25 -20.19
N PRO A 561 12.77 -21.97 -20.66
CA PRO A 561 12.00 -22.88 -19.83
C PRO A 561 12.85 -24.09 -19.42
N ARG A 562 12.56 -24.62 -18.23
CA ARG A 562 13.38 -25.67 -17.61
C ARG A 562 12.59 -26.94 -17.41
N TRP A 563 13.23 -28.07 -17.73
CA TRP A 563 12.72 -29.40 -17.41
C TRP A 563 13.16 -29.80 -16.01
N PHE A 564 12.21 -30.21 -15.18
CA PHE A 564 12.43 -30.74 -13.84
C PHE A 564 11.98 -32.19 -13.80
N SER A 565 12.81 -33.08 -13.24
CA SER A 565 12.38 -34.46 -12.96
C SER A 565 11.33 -34.46 -11.84
N LEU A 566 10.26 -35.22 -12.03
CA LEU A 566 9.31 -35.52 -10.96
C LEU A 566 9.89 -36.63 -10.05
N ALA A 567 9.28 -36.82 -8.88
CA ALA A 567 9.51 -37.95 -7.99
C ALA A 567 8.27 -38.85 -7.93
N LYS A 568 8.46 -40.11 -7.52
CA LYS A 568 7.36 -41.06 -7.28
C LYS A 568 6.47 -40.57 -6.13
N PRO A 569 5.12 -40.68 -6.23
CA PRO A 569 4.20 -40.16 -5.21
C PRO A 569 4.40 -40.72 -3.80
N THR A 570 4.82 -41.98 -3.67
CA THR A 570 4.87 -42.72 -2.40
C THR A 570 6.11 -42.47 -1.55
N ALA A 571 7.08 -41.68 -2.03
CA ALA A 571 8.43 -41.61 -1.45
C ALA A 571 8.63 -40.51 -0.37
N SER A 572 7.56 -40.03 0.29
CA SER A 572 7.64 -38.94 1.27
C SER A 572 7.17 -39.25 2.69
N ASP A 573 6.54 -40.40 2.91
CA ASP A 573 5.78 -40.67 4.13
C ASP A 573 6.40 -41.81 4.98
N GLU A 574 7.47 -42.44 4.49
CA GLU A 574 8.30 -43.36 5.27
C GLU A 574 9.44 -42.58 5.95
N VAL A 575 9.59 -42.79 7.26
CA VAL A 575 10.52 -42.07 8.14
C VAL A 575 11.98 -42.40 7.79
N ALA A 576 12.89 -41.46 8.05
CA ALA A 576 14.32 -41.62 7.84
C ALA A 576 14.89 -42.85 8.58
N GLY A 577 15.16 -43.93 7.82
CA GLY A 577 15.76 -45.17 8.29
C GLY A 577 16.47 -45.93 7.17
N GLU A 578 17.79 -46.05 7.32
CA GLU A 578 18.70 -47.05 6.71
C GLU A 578 18.33 -47.73 5.37
N SER A 579 18.97 -47.31 4.25
CA SER A 579 19.49 -48.22 3.20
C SER A 579 20.14 -47.48 2.01
N GLU A 580 21.43 -47.14 2.08
CA GLU A 580 22.12 -46.45 0.96
C GLU A 580 22.45 -47.34 -0.25
N LYS A 581 22.18 -48.65 -0.22
CA LYS A 581 22.68 -49.63 -1.20
C LYS A 581 21.64 -50.13 -2.22
N LYS A 582 20.96 -49.21 -2.93
CA LYS A 582 20.16 -49.54 -4.15
C LYS A 582 19.90 -48.37 -5.12
N LYS A 583 20.85 -47.44 -5.27
CA LYS A 583 20.68 -46.15 -5.97
C LYS A 583 20.70 -46.15 -7.52
N GLU A 584 20.76 -47.31 -8.19
CA GLU A 584 20.95 -47.37 -9.66
C GLU A 584 19.77 -47.88 -10.52
N GLN A 585 18.70 -48.44 -9.93
CA GLN A 585 17.60 -49.02 -10.72
C GLN A 585 16.31 -48.17 -10.66
N HIS A 586 15.77 -47.89 -11.85
CA HIS A 586 14.64 -46.99 -12.13
C HIS A 586 14.85 -45.50 -11.77
N LYS A 587 15.73 -44.86 -12.55
CA LYS A 587 15.61 -43.44 -12.93
C LYS A 587 14.14 -43.16 -13.31
N PHE A 588 13.46 -42.25 -12.60
CA PHE A 588 12.07 -41.89 -12.95
C PHE A 588 12.07 -41.10 -14.25
N SER A 589 11.33 -41.57 -15.26
CA SER A 589 11.30 -40.97 -16.59
C SER A 589 10.58 -39.62 -16.60
N SER A 590 9.52 -39.52 -15.81
CA SER A 590 8.56 -38.42 -15.79
C SER A 590 9.24 -37.06 -15.51
N LYS A 591 9.07 -36.11 -16.42
CA LYS A 591 9.55 -34.73 -16.28
C LYS A 591 8.43 -33.73 -16.51
N ILE A 592 8.61 -32.52 -15.98
CA ILE A 592 7.70 -31.39 -16.19
C ILE A 592 8.45 -30.15 -16.69
N HIS A 593 7.85 -29.44 -17.64
CA HIS A 593 8.43 -28.28 -18.32
C HIS A 593 7.80 -27.00 -17.78
N LEU A 594 8.61 -26.20 -17.08
CA LEU A 594 8.12 -25.09 -16.25
C LEU A 594 8.88 -23.79 -16.50
N HIS A 595 8.15 -22.70 -16.31
CA HIS A 595 8.65 -21.33 -16.24
C HIS A 595 8.26 -20.72 -14.88
N LEU A 596 9.24 -20.29 -14.09
CA LEU A 596 9.04 -19.78 -12.74
C LEU A 596 9.57 -18.35 -12.62
N TYR A 597 8.67 -17.40 -12.34
CA TYR A 597 9.00 -15.98 -12.22
C TYR A 597 8.52 -15.39 -10.89
N LEU A 598 9.40 -14.71 -10.17
CA LEU A 598 9.05 -13.80 -9.08
C LEU A 598 8.88 -12.40 -9.68
N GLU A 599 7.63 -11.99 -9.84
CA GLU A 599 7.21 -10.78 -10.56
C GLU A 599 7.33 -9.51 -9.66
N MET A 600 8.56 -9.18 -9.29
CA MET A 600 8.94 -8.06 -8.40
C MET A 600 8.53 -6.66 -8.92
N GLY A 601 8.18 -6.54 -10.20
CA GLY A 601 7.77 -5.29 -10.86
C GLY A 601 6.32 -4.85 -10.59
N TYR A 602 5.50 -5.70 -9.95
CA TYR A 602 4.14 -5.36 -9.51
C TYR A 602 4.13 -4.84 -8.07
N HIS A 603 3.13 -4.02 -7.75
CA HIS A 603 2.64 -3.84 -6.38
C HIS A 603 1.63 -4.96 -6.10
N VAL A 604 1.78 -5.67 -4.98
CA VAL A 604 0.80 -6.70 -4.57
C VAL A 604 -0.32 -6.04 -3.78
N LEU A 605 -1.52 -6.04 -4.35
CA LEU A 605 -2.71 -5.47 -3.73
C LEU A 605 -3.23 -6.42 -2.64
N ASP A 606 -3.06 -6.06 -1.36
CA ASP A 606 -3.83 -6.60 -0.23
C ASP A 606 -5.07 -5.72 0.09
N GLU A 607 -4.97 -4.41 -0.17
CA GLU A 607 -6.08 -3.44 -0.12
C GLU A 607 -6.85 -3.29 -1.45
N SER A 608 -7.98 -2.58 -1.41
CA SER A 608 -8.67 -2.08 -2.61
C SER A 608 -8.02 -0.78 -3.11
N THR A 609 -7.84 -0.62 -4.44
CA THR A 609 -7.10 0.51 -5.04
C THR A 609 -7.70 1.90 -4.78
N LEU A 610 -8.93 1.98 -4.24
CA LEU A 610 -9.55 3.25 -3.83
C LEU A 610 -9.08 3.69 -2.42
N TYR A 611 -8.80 2.74 -1.53
CA TYR A 611 -8.50 2.98 -0.11
C TYR A 611 -7.07 2.58 0.28
N SER A 612 -6.22 2.32 -0.71
CA SER A 612 -4.89 1.79 -0.46
C SER A 612 -3.93 2.83 0.12
N SER A 613 -3.06 2.35 1.00
CA SER A 613 -2.10 3.13 1.76
C SER A 613 -0.69 3.13 1.15
N ASP A 614 -0.43 2.29 0.14
CA ASP A 614 0.79 2.29 -0.66
C ASP A 614 0.52 1.89 -2.13
N PHE A 615 1.40 2.28 -3.05
CA PHE A 615 1.40 1.84 -4.45
C PHE A 615 2.82 1.45 -4.96
N GLN A 616 3.79 1.21 -4.08
CA GLN A 616 5.15 0.81 -4.47
C GLN A 616 5.20 -0.64 -5.02
N PRO A 617 6.05 -0.92 -6.02
CA PRO A 617 6.31 -2.30 -6.43
C PRO A 617 7.09 -3.04 -5.33
N ALA A 618 6.94 -4.36 -5.23
CA ALA A 618 7.62 -5.18 -4.23
C ALA A 618 9.16 -5.00 -4.25
N SER A 619 9.72 -4.75 -5.43
CA SER A 619 11.14 -4.40 -5.67
C SER A 619 11.63 -3.12 -4.99
N ALA A 620 10.76 -2.16 -4.66
CA ALA A 620 11.17 -0.86 -4.10
C ALA A 620 11.92 -0.99 -2.77
N SER A 621 11.64 -2.05 -2.02
CA SER A 621 12.28 -2.35 -0.73
C SER A 621 13.66 -3.02 -0.83
N LYS A 622 14.21 -3.17 -2.05
CA LYS A 622 15.56 -3.73 -2.31
C LYS A 622 16.31 -2.96 -3.41
N LEU A 623 17.02 -1.91 -2.97
CA LEU A 623 18.42 -1.64 -3.35
C LEU A 623 18.76 -1.31 -4.84
N LEU A 624 17.85 -0.70 -5.63
CA LEU A 624 18.22 -0.08 -6.93
C LEU A 624 17.72 1.36 -7.17
N ARG A 625 16.79 1.85 -6.35
CA ARG A 625 16.52 3.30 -6.13
C ARG A 625 15.44 3.41 -5.04
N PRO A 626 15.78 3.78 -3.79
CA PRO A 626 14.75 4.18 -2.84
C PRO A 626 14.03 5.40 -3.43
N ARG A 627 12.69 5.34 -3.54
CA ARG A 627 11.91 6.55 -3.81
C ARG A 627 12.00 7.42 -2.57
N GLN A 628 12.67 8.56 -2.67
CA GLN A 628 12.72 9.56 -1.60
C GLN A 628 11.30 9.83 -1.10
N SER A 629 11.11 9.75 0.22
CA SER A 629 9.86 10.10 0.87
C SER A 629 9.54 11.58 0.64
N ILE A 630 8.27 11.86 0.36
CA ILE A 630 7.78 13.20 -0.02
C ILE A 630 7.57 14.06 1.23
N GLY A 631 7.50 13.43 2.39
CA GLY A 631 6.97 13.99 3.62
C GLY A 631 6.76 12.91 4.67
N VAL A 632 6.39 13.35 5.87
CA VAL A 632 6.01 12.48 6.99
C VAL A 632 4.54 12.69 7.28
N PHE A 633 3.81 11.60 7.48
CA PHE A 633 2.47 11.63 8.07
C PHE A 633 2.56 11.26 9.54
N GLU A 634 1.81 12.00 10.36
CA GLU A 634 1.85 11.90 11.81
C GLU A 634 0.42 11.84 12.37
N LEU A 635 0.20 10.89 13.27
CA LEU A 635 -1.09 10.62 13.90
C LEU A 635 -0.90 10.63 15.43
N GLY A 636 -1.53 11.58 16.11
CA GLY A 636 -1.81 11.50 17.54
C GLY A 636 -3.16 10.81 17.74
N ILE A 637 -3.15 9.63 18.36
CA ILE A 637 -4.36 8.94 18.80
C ILE A 637 -4.60 9.38 20.26
N LEU A 638 -5.46 10.39 20.44
CA LEU A 638 -5.68 11.03 21.73
C LEU A 638 -6.53 10.14 22.64
N GLY A 639 -7.77 9.88 22.23
CA GLY A 639 -8.74 9.12 23.02
C GLY A 639 -10.02 8.85 22.23
N ALA A 640 -11.01 8.26 22.88
CA ALA A 640 -12.38 8.18 22.37
C ALA A 640 -13.37 8.61 23.44
N ARG A 641 -14.62 8.89 23.04
CA ARG A 641 -15.73 9.21 23.95
C ARG A 641 -17.03 8.56 23.49
N ASN A 642 -17.93 8.36 24.44
CA ASN A 642 -19.27 7.81 24.23
C ASN A 642 -19.25 6.44 23.52
N LEU A 643 -18.24 5.60 23.81
CA LEU A 643 -18.22 4.23 23.27
C LEU A 643 -19.45 3.45 23.77
N MET A 644 -20.03 2.61 22.90
CA MET A 644 -21.12 1.71 23.31
C MET A 644 -20.55 0.55 24.16
N PRO A 645 -21.18 0.16 25.28
CA PRO A 645 -20.72 -0.96 26.10
C PRO A 645 -20.84 -2.29 25.34
N MET A 646 -19.79 -3.12 25.39
CA MET A 646 -19.67 -4.34 24.58
C MET A 646 -19.55 -5.63 25.40
N LYS A 647 -19.26 -5.53 26.71
CA LYS A 647 -19.08 -6.69 27.59
C LYS A 647 -20.41 -7.36 27.95
N ALA A 648 -20.54 -8.64 27.66
CA ALA A 648 -21.74 -9.42 27.94
C ALA A 648 -21.99 -9.74 29.42
N MET A 649 -20.95 -9.75 30.28
CA MET A 649 -21.09 -10.09 31.71
C MET A 649 -21.60 -8.90 32.56
N ASP A 650 -21.04 -7.70 32.38
CA ASP A 650 -21.38 -6.52 33.19
C ASP A 650 -22.18 -5.44 32.45
N GLY A 651 -22.27 -5.50 31.11
CA GLY A 651 -23.13 -4.65 30.28
C GLY A 651 -22.83 -3.14 30.27
N ARG A 652 -21.76 -2.68 30.95
CA ARG A 652 -21.54 -1.25 31.25
C ARG A 652 -20.22 -0.66 30.73
N THR A 653 -19.29 -1.47 30.23
CA THR A 653 -17.93 -1.01 29.87
C THR A 653 -17.42 -1.60 28.54
N THR A 654 -16.25 -1.10 28.10
CA THR A 654 -15.46 -1.57 26.94
C THR A 654 -13.98 -1.64 27.29
N ASP A 655 -13.27 -2.57 26.65
CA ASP A 655 -11.81 -2.70 26.69
C ASP A 655 -11.23 -2.24 25.35
N ALA A 656 -11.26 -0.92 25.14
CA ALA A 656 -11.04 -0.33 23.83
C ALA A 656 -9.55 -0.27 23.46
N TYR A 657 -9.25 -0.60 22.19
CA TYR A 657 -7.95 -0.31 21.57
C TYR A 657 -8.12 0.15 20.12
N CYS A 658 -7.15 0.92 19.64
CA CYS A 658 -7.10 1.40 18.25
C CYS A 658 -6.08 0.61 17.42
N VAL A 659 -6.38 0.40 16.14
CA VAL A 659 -5.43 -0.10 15.14
C VAL A 659 -5.34 0.93 14.02
N ALA A 660 -4.11 1.33 13.66
CA ALA A 660 -3.84 2.19 12.52
C ALA A 660 -2.93 1.47 11.52
N ARG A 661 -3.22 1.62 10.21
CA ARG A 661 -2.39 1.11 9.12
C ARG A 661 -2.08 2.22 8.14
N TYR A 662 -0.80 2.34 7.77
CA TYR A 662 -0.38 3.06 6.58
C TYR A 662 0.89 2.43 5.97
N GLY A 663 0.80 2.06 4.69
CA GLY A 663 1.82 1.28 4.00
C GLY A 663 2.05 -0.07 4.69
N SER A 664 3.32 -0.47 4.80
CA SER A 664 3.68 -1.72 5.48
C SER A 664 3.67 -1.62 7.02
N LYS A 665 3.52 -0.43 7.61
CA LYS A 665 3.59 -0.22 9.07
C LYS A 665 2.19 -0.17 9.68
N TRP A 666 1.90 -1.17 10.50
CA TRP A 666 0.72 -1.27 11.34
C TRP A 666 1.04 -0.87 12.77
N VAL A 667 0.03 -0.41 13.50
CA VAL A 667 0.12 0.06 14.90
C VAL A 667 -1.12 -0.43 15.66
N ARG A 668 -0.91 -0.94 16.88
CA ARG A 668 -1.95 -1.22 17.89
C ARG A 668 -1.67 -0.34 19.11
N THR A 669 -2.63 0.46 19.56
CA THR A 669 -2.50 1.20 20.83
C THR A 669 -2.72 0.28 22.03
N ARG A 670 -2.37 0.72 23.24
CA ARG A 670 -2.65 -0.05 24.46
C ARG A 670 -4.16 -0.27 24.61
N THR A 671 -4.56 -1.42 25.14
CA THR A 671 -5.96 -1.63 25.54
C THR A 671 -6.24 -0.83 26.81
N VAL A 672 -7.19 0.10 26.73
CA VAL A 672 -7.68 0.84 27.89
C VAL A 672 -8.94 0.15 28.38
N LEU A 673 -8.87 -0.33 29.62
CA LEU A 673 -9.82 -1.29 30.17
C LEU A 673 -10.99 -0.57 30.85
N ASN A 674 -12.14 -1.25 30.87
CA ASN A 674 -13.34 -0.84 31.60
C ASN A 674 -13.83 0.60 31.35
N SER A 675 -13.51 1.23 30.21
CA SER A 675 -13.77 2.65 29.96
C SER A 675 -14.53 2.89 28.66
N LEU A 676 -15.63 3.65 28.76
CA LEU A 676 -16.40 4.18 27.60
C LEU A 676 -15.79 5.48 27.03
N SER A 677 -14.73 6.00 27.67
CA SER A 677 -13.99 7.19 27.26
C SER A 677 -12.47 6.95 27.41
N PRO A 678 -11.88 6.04 26.62
CA PRO A 678 -10.48 5.66 26.75
C PRO A 678 -9.54 6.80 26.34
N GLN A 679 -8.41 6.91 27.02
CA GLN A 679 -7.31 7.83 26.72
C GLN A 679 -6.05 7.03 26.39
N TRP A 680 -5.48 7.28 25.20
CA TRP A 680 -4.25 6.65 24.70
C TRP A 680 -3.09 7.64 24.67
N HIS A 681 -3.30 8.82 24.08
CA HIS A 681 -2.29 9.88 23.91
C HIS A 681 -1.00 9.40 23.22
N GLU A 682 -1.12 8.42 22.33
CA GLU A 682 0.02 7.81 21.61
C GLU A 682 0.23 8.49 20.25
N GLN A 683 1.46 8.87 19.93
CA GLN A 683 1.82 9.50 18.64
C GLN A 683 2.67 8.55 17.77
N TYR A 684 2.32 8.48 16.48
CA TYR A 684 2.95 7.60 15.50
C TYR A 684 3.26 8.35 14.19
N THR A 685 4.35 7.95 13.54
CA THR A 685 4.87 8.58 12.31
C THR A 685 5.07 7.56 11.18
N TRP A 686 4.91 8.00 9.93
CA TRP A 686 5.10 7.20 8.71
C TRP A 686 5.72 8.03 7.58
N GLU A 687 6.55 7.41 6.74
CA GLU A 687 7.03 8.02 5.51
C GLU A 687 5.97 7.96 4.40
N VAL A 688 5.72 9.09 3.72
CA VAL A 688 4.72 9.20 2.65
C VAL A 688 5.38 9.14 1.28
N PHE A 689 4.99 8.15 0.47
CA PHE A 689 5.54 7.91 -0.87
C PHE A 689 4.60 8.25 -2.03
N ASP A 690 3.34 8.59 -1.74
CA ASP A 690 2.37 9.11 -2.71
C ASP A 690 1.24 9.86 -1.99
N PRO A 691 0.91 11.13 -2.35
CA PRO A 691 -0.10 11.92 -1.63
C PRO A 691 -1.53 11.40 -1.83
N CYS A 692 -1.80 10.55 -2.83
CA CYS A 692 -3.14 10.03 -3.12
C CYS A 692 -3.55 8.84 -2.23
N THR A 693 -2.64 8.36 -1.38
CA THR A 693 -2.86 7.25 -0.44
C THR A 693 -3.75 7.63 0.74
N VAL A 694 -4.30 6.61 1.39
CA VAL A 694 -5.27 6.71 2.50
C VAL A 694 -4.68 6.07 3.75
N VAL A 695 -4.81 6.74 4.91
CA VAL A 695 -4.59 6.09 6.22
C VAL A 695 -5.92 5.57 6.75
N THR A 696 -5.89 4.38 7.33
CA THR A 696 -7.05 3.72 7.93
C THR A 696 -6.82 3.52 9.42
N ILE A 697 -7.79 3.93 10.23
CA ILE A 697 -7.79 3.80 11.70
C ILE A 697 -9.11 3.15 12.13
N ALA A 698 -9.07 2.08 12.92
CA ALA A 698 -10.26 1.43 13.48
C ALA A 698 -10.13 1.22 14.98
N VAL A 699 -11.28 1.06 15.65
CA VAL A 699 -11.38 0.83 17.10
C VAL A 699 -12.07 -0.50 17.35
N PHE A 700 -11.56 -1.27 18.30
CA PHE A 700 -12.00 -2.61 18.66
C PHE A 700 -12.13 -2.77 20.18
N ASP A 701 -12.94 -3.74 20.61
CA ASP A 701 -13.10 -4.17 22.00
C ASP A 701 -12.32 -5.48 22.21
N ASN A 702 -11.33 -5.47 23.12
CA ASN A 702 -10.40 -6.57 23.37
C ASN A 702 -11.05 -7.69 24.19
N CYS A 703 -11.40 -8.79 23.53
CA CYS A 703 -12.13 -9.90 24.16
C CYS A 703 -11.23 -11.00 24.76
N HIS A 704 -9.90 -10.86 24.69
CA HIS A 704 -8.95 -11.98 24.83
C HIS A 704 -8.15 -12.04 26.14
N TRP A 705 -8.59 -11.36 27.21
CA TRP A 705 -7.89 -11.38 28.52
C TRP A 705 -8.62 -12.16 29.62
N GLY A 706 -9.91 -12.48 29.46
CA GLY A 706 -10.64 -13.33 30.40
C GLY A 706 -10.05 -14.74 30.41
N GLY A 707 -9.61 -15.21 31.59
CA GLY A 707 -8.84 -16.45 31.76
C GLY A 707 -9.57 -17.69 31.23
N GLY A 708 -9.22 -18.11 30.02
CA GLY A 708 -9.77 -19.29 29.35
C GLY A 708 -9.83 -19.10 27.84
N HIS A 709 -8.97 -19.80 27.11
CA HIS A 709 -8.99 -19.88 25.64
C HIS A 709 -10.25 -20.62 25.16
N LYS A 710 -11.39 -19.91 25.13
CA LYS A 710 -12.58 -20.34 24.38
C LYS A 710 -12.31 -20.10 22.90
N GLU A 711 -12.11 -21.18 22.15
CA GLU A 711 -11.97 -21.10 20.69
C GLU A 711 -13.18 -20.37 20.08
N GLY A 712 -12.93 -19.42 19.17
CA GLY A 712 -13.98 -18.65 18.52
C GLY A 712 -14.42 -17.35 19.22
N VAL A 713 -13.83 -16.99 20.37
CA VAL A 713 -13.83 -15.57 20.81
C VAL A 713 -13.14 -14.72 19.73
N ARG A 714 -13.69 -13.54 19.45
CA ARG A 714 -13.22 -12.60 18.41
C ARG A 714 -13.35 -11.17 18.91
N ASP A 715 -12.42 -10.31 18.54
CA ASP A 715 -12.48 -8.89 18.89
C ASP A 715 -13.66 -8.19 18.22
N GLN A 716 -14.43 -7.43 19.01
CA GLN A 716 -15.64 -6.78 18.50
C GLN A 716 -15.30 -5.46 17.81
N ARG A 717 -15.86 -5.25 16.62
CA ARG A 717 -15.61 -4.08 15.76
C ARG A 717 -16.43 -2.89 16.26
N ILE A 718 -15.79 -1.88 16.85
CA ILE A 718 -16.47 -0.66 17.30
C ILE A 718 -16.69 0.30 16.12
N GLY A 719 -15.68 0.55 15.27
CA GLY A 719 -15.86 1.40 14.09
C GLY A 719 -14.55 1.75 13.37
N LYS A 720 -14.65 2.47 12.24
CA LYS A 720 -13.50 2.79 11.38
C LYS A 720 -13.57 4.17 10.73
N VAL A 721 -12.42 4.82 10.62
CA VAL A 721 -12.15 6.12 9.98
C VAL A 721 -11.13 5.90 8.85
N ARG A 722 -11.32 6.56 7.72
CA ARG A 722 -10.33 6.61 6.60
C ARG A 722 -10.06 8.07 6.25
N ILE A 723 -8.78 8.45 6.06
CA ILE A 723 -8.38 9.83 5.72
C ILE A 723 -7.43 9.80 4.52
N ARG A 724 -7.75 10.52 3.42
CA ARG A 724 -6.86 10.64 2.25
C ARG A 724 -5.91 11.83 2.39
N LEU A 725 -4.61 11.58 2.28
CA LEU A 725 -3.56 12.58 2.51
C LEU A 725 -3.60 13.79 1.55
N SER A 726 -4.11 13.62 0.33
CA SER A 726 -4.24 14.69 -0.66
C SER A 726 -5.27 15.78 -0.29
N THR A 727 -6.13 15.50 0.69
CA THR A 727 -7.16 16.45 1.18
C THR A 727 -6.70 17.28 2.39
N LEU A 728 -5.51 16.98 2.94
CA LEU A 728 -4.91 17.74 4.03
C LEU A 728 -4.07 18.91 3.49
N GLU A 729 -4.17 20.08 4.09
CA GLU A 729 -3.22 21.19 3.88
C GLU A 729 -1.85 20.81 4.50
N THR A 730 -0.74 21.08 3.81
CA THR A 730 0.60 20.72 4.32
C THR A 730 0.93 21.51 5.57
N ASP A 731 1.60 20.86 6.52
CA ASP A 731 2.14 21.47 7.74
C ASP A 731 1.04 22.01 8.71
N ARG A 732 -0.24 21.77 8.40
CA ARG A 732 -1.41 22.05 9.26
C ARG A 732 -1.72 20.84 10.14
N VAL A 733 -1.98 21.11 11.42
CA VAL A 733 -2.55 20.14 12.38
C VAL A 733 -4.07 20.20 12.30
N TYR A 734 -4.72 19.03 12.32
CA TYR A 734 -6.18 18.89 12.39
C TYR A 734 -6.56 18.05 13.61
N THR A 735 -7.23 18.65 14.59
CA THR A 735 -7.68 18.02 15.85
C THR A 735 -9.20 17.91 15.89
N HIS A 736 -9.74 16.70 15.69
CA HIS A 736 -11.19 16.48 15.51
C HIS A 736 -11.68 15.19 16.16
N PHE A 737 -12.93 15.20 16.63
CA PHE A 737 -13.68 13.98 16.94
C PHE A 737 -14.34 13.44 15.66
N TYR A 738 -13.92 12.25 15.25
CA TYR A 738 -14.49 11.50 14.13
C TYR A 738 -15.57 10.53 14.65
N PRO A 739 -16.79 10.52 14.09
CA PRO A 739 -17.82 9.58 14.52
C PRO A 739 -17.44 8.14 14.15
N LEU A 740 -17.54 7.23 15.13
CA LEU A 740 -17.42 5.80 14.88
C LEU A 740 -18.79 5.26 14.47
N LEU A 741 -18.81 4.59 13.31
CA LEU A 741 -20.02 4.12 12.66
C LEU A 741 -19.87 2.63 12.32
N THR A 742 -20.89 1.83 12.65
CA THR A 742 -21.03 0.46 12.15
C THR A 742 -22.41 0.23 11.60
N LEU A 743 -22.46 -0.63 10.59
CA LEU A 743 -23.68 -1.12 9.99
C LEU A 743 -24.07 -2.44 10.68
N HIS A 744 -25.30 -2.52 11.16
CA HIS A 744 -25.88 -3.72 11.77
C HIS A 744 -27.15 -4.07 10.98
N PRO A 745 -27.62 -5.33 10.93
CA PRO A 745 -28.89 -5.69 10.27
C PRO A 745 -30.09 -4.86 10.76
N SER A 746 -30.04 -4.37 12.00
CA SER A 746 -31.08 -3.51 12.59
C SER A 746 -30.97 -2.01 12.24
N GLY A 747 -29.99 -1.58 11.45
CA GLY A 747 -29.73 -0.16 11.16
C GLY A 747 -28.26 0.25 11.31
N LEU A 748 -27.94 1.46 10.83
CA LEU A 748 -26.71 2.16 11.18
C LEU A 748 -26.71 2.49 12.69
N ARG A 749 -25.58 2.28 13.37
CA ARG A 749 -25.39 2.76 14.75
C ARG A 749 -24.14 3.65 14.85
N LYS A 750 -24.26 4.76 15.57
CA LYS A 750 -23.11 5.49 16.10
C LYS A 750 -22.62 4.75 17.34
N THR A 751 -21.37 4.33 17.33
CA THR A 751 -20.77 3.45 18.35
C THR A 751 -19.81 4.20 19.26
N GLY A 752 -19.56 5.48 18.97
CA GLY A 752 -18.74 6.41 19.75
C GLY A 752 -18.16 7.52 18.88
N GLU A 753 -17.14 8.20 19.39
CA GLU A 753 -16.35 9.19 18.66
C GLU A 753 -14.85 9.04 19.00
N LEU A 754 -13.99 9.05 17.99
CA LEU A 754 -12.54 8.91 18.11
C LEU A 754 -11.86 10.27 17.91
N HIS A 755 -11.07 10.70 18.90
CA HIS A 755 -10.33 11.96 18.87
C HIS A 755 -8.95 11.75 18.25
N LEU A 756 -8.75 12.32 17.06
CA LEU A 756 -7.48 12.23 16.33
C LEU A 756 -6.88 13.62 16.10
N ALA A 757 -5.56 13.70 16.28
CA ALA A 757 -4.72 14.77 15.77
C ALA A 757 -3.96 14.24 14.54
N VAL A 758 -4.06 14.92 13.39
CA VAL A 758 -3.29 14.54 12.20
C VAL A 758 -2.50 15.71 11.62
N ARG A 759 -1.26 15.44 11.20
CA ARG A 759 -0.40 16.37 10.45
C ARG A 759 0.25 15.65 9.27
N PHE A 760 0.36 16.34 8.14
CA PHE A 760 1.14 15.89 6.98
C PHE A 760 2.17 16.96 6.64
N THR A 761 3.45 16.68 6.90
CA THR A 761 4.58 17.53 6.54
C THR A 761 5.12 17.13 5.17
N CYS A 762 5.78 18.05 4.45
CA CYS A 762 6.28 17.77 3.09
C CYS A 762 7.72 18.28 2.89
N THR A 763 8.65 17.36 2.58
CA THR A 763 10.08 17.66 2.33
C THR A 763 10.30 18.42 1.03
N SER A 764 9.56 18.09 -0.03
CA SER A 764 9.69 18.77 -1.34
C SER A 764 8.36 18.89 -2.07
N ARG A 765 7.84 20.13 -2.11
CA ARG A 765 6.62 20.48 -2.85
C ARG A 765 6.77 20.18 -4.36
N VAL A 766 7.96 20.37 -4.94
CA VAL A 766 8.21 20.07 -6.37
C VAL A 766 8.10 18.57 -6.64
N ASN A 767 8.69 17.72 -5.80
CA ASN A 767 8.58 16.26 -5.92
C ASN A 767 7.12 15.79 -5.76
N MET A 768 6.38 16.41 -4.81
CA MET A 768 4.96 16.16 -4.60
C MET A 768 4.11 16.52 -5.84
N LEU A 769 4.26 17.73 -6.40
CA LEU A 769 3.51 18.15 -7.58
C LEU A 769 3.85 17.27 -8.80
N ALA A 770 5.11 16.87 -8.96
CA ALA A 770 5.56 15.99 -10.05
C ALA A 770 4.99 14.56 -9.99
N LEU A 771 4.38 14.13 -8.88
CA LEU A 771 3.69 12.84 -8.80
C LEU A 771 2.31 12.85 -9.45
N TYR A 772 1.62 13.99 -9.53
CA TYR A 772 0.30 14.07 -10.16
C TYR A 772 0.34 13.70 -11.65
N GLY A 773 1.48 13.89 -12.34
CA GLY A 773 1.66 13.45 -13.72
C GLY A 773 2.07 11.97 -13.89
N LYS A 774 2.51 11.31 -12.80
CA LYS A 774 2.99 9.91 -12.81
C LYS A 774 1.81 8.94 -12.64
N PRO A 775 1.88 7.72 -13.19
CA PRO A 775 0.86 6.69 -12.94
C PRO A 775 0.71 6.41 -11.44
N LEU A 776 -0.44 5.87 -11.04
CA LEU A 776 -0.70 5.46 -9.66
C LEU A 776 0.05 4.15 -9.35
N LEU A 777 -0.18 3.12 -10.16
CA LEU A 777 0.42 1.80 -10.00
C LEU A 777 1.81 1.69 -10.69
N PRO A 778 2.61 0.66 -10.35
CA PRO A 778 3.84 0.34 -11.08
C PRO A 778 3.63 0.00 -12.56
N LYS A 779 4.68 0.16 -13.36
CA LYS A 779 4.71 -0.05 -14.83
C LYS A 779 4.08 -1.39 -15.27
N MET A 780 4.32 -2.47 -14.53
CA MET A 780 3.87 -3.81 -14.94
C MET A 780 2.34 -3.96 -14.96
N HIS A 781 1.61 -3.33 -14.03
CA HIS A 781 0.13 -3.33 -14.01
C HIS A 781 -0.50 -2.75 -15.28
N TYR A 782 0.21 -1.92 -16.05
CA TYR A 782 -0.27 -1.37 -17.33
C TYR A 782 0.28 -2.11 -18.56
N VAL A 783 1.51 -2.64 -18.48
CA VAL A 783 2.17 -3.31 -19.62
C VAL A 783 1.68 -4.75 -19.80
N GLN A 784 1.36 -5.44 -18.69
CA GLN A 784 0.72 -6.75 -18.64
C GLN A 784 -0.32 -6.76 -17.48
N PRO A 785 -1.57 -6.34 -17.72
CA PRO A 785 -2.59 -6.26 -16.68
C PRO A 785 -3.04 -7.66 -16.20
N ILE A 786 -3.31 -7.78 -14.90
CA ILE A 786 -3.92 -8.97 -14.29
C ILE A 786 -5.45 -8.91 -14.47
N SER A 787 -6.10 -10.04 -14.77
CA SER A 787 -7.57 -10.08 -14.90
C SER A 787 -8.26 -9.82 -13.56
N MET A 788 -9.42 -9.14 -13.57
CA MET A 788 -10.13 -8.74 -12.34
C MET A 788 -10.41 -9.93 -11.41
N ARG A 789 -10.95 -11.03 -11.96
CA ARG A 789 -11.22 -12.27 -11.20
C ARG A 789 -9.98 -12.85 -10.50
N MET A 790 -8.81 -12.81 -11.17
CA MET A 790 -7.55 -13.26 -10.59
C MET A 790 -7.04 -12.26 -9.54
N MET A 791 -7.18 -10.95 -9.79
CA MET A 791 -6.80 -9.91 -8.84
C MET A 791 -7.57 -10.00 -7.52
N ASP A 792 -8.86 -10.33 -7.56
CA ASP A 792 -9.68 -10.49 -6.35
C ASP A 792 -9.38 -11.79 -5.59
N TYR A 793 -8.97 -12.86 -6.30
CA TYR A 793 -8.41 -14.05 -5.66
C TYR A 793 -7.08 -13.71 -4.96
N LEU A 794 -6.14 -13.11 -5.69
CA LEU A 794 -4.82 -12.75 -5.18
C LEU A 794 -4.91 -11.78 -3.97
N ARG A 795 -5.85 -10.83 -3.97
CA ARG A 795 -6.08 -9.93 -2.81
C ARG A 795 -6.49 -10.70 -1.55
N ARG A 796 -7.37 -11.71 -1.69
CA ARG A 796 -7.77 -12.57 -0.56
C ARG A 796 -6.59 -13.39 -0.04
N GLN A 797 -5.77 -13.99 -0.91
CA GLN A 797 -4.57 -14.73 -0.47
C GLN A 797 -3.56 -13.80 0.21
N ALA A 798 -3.34 -12.59 -0.34
CA ALA A 798 -2.48 -11.57 0.26
C ALA A 798 -2.93 -11.20 1.69
N MET A 799 -4.25 -10.97 1.90
CA MET A 799 -4.80 -10.74 3.23
C MET A 799 -4.56 -11.92 4.18
N ILE A 800 -4.82 -13.16 3.75
CA ILE A 800 -4.67 -14.35 4.60
C ILE A 800 -3.22 -14.50 5.07
N ILE A 801 -2.23 -14.25 4.18
CA ILE A 801 -0.80 -14.27 4.53
C ILE A 801 -0.46 -13.17 5.54
N VAL A 802 -0.98 -11.94 5.36
CA VAL A 802 -0.78 -10.83 6.30
C VAL A 802 -1.39 -11.15 7.66
N ALA A 803 -2.62 -11.64 7.71
CA ALA A 803 -3.31 -12.06 8.93
C ALA A 803 -2.57 -13.19 9.66
N ALA A 804 -2.14 -14.23 8.93
CA ALA A 804 -1.40 -15.36 9.50
C ALA A 804 -0.04 -14.94 10.09
N ARG A 805 0.60 -13.89 9.57
CA ARG A 805 1.87 -13.37 10.12
C ARG A 805 1.67 -12.41 11.28
N LEU A 806 0.66 -11.55 11.23
CA LEU A 806 0.35 -10.61 12.32
C LEU A 806 -0.30 -11.30 13.54
N GLY A 807 -1.00 -12.41 13.34
CA GLY A 807 -1.53 -13.27 14.40
C GLY A 807 -0.48 -14.09 15.17
N ARG A 808 0.77 -14.17 14.69
CA ARG A 808 1.91 -14.82 15.38
C ARG A 808 2.73 -13.84 16.25
N ALA A 809 2.35 -12.57 16.31
CA ALA A 809 3.03 -11.57 17.12
C ALA A 809 2.38 -11.43 18.51
N GLU A 810 3.12 -10.94 19.50
CA GLU A 810 2.60 -10.65 20.85
C GLU A 810 2.55 -9.14 21.13
N PRO A 811 1.39 -8.50 21.41
CA PRO A 811 0.04 -9.01 21.25
C PRO A 811 -0.31 -9.37 19.80
N PRO A 812 -1.22 -10.33 19.57
CA PRO A 812 -1.64 -10.72 18.22
C PRO A 812 -2.61 -9.70 17.59
N LEU A 813 -2.54 -9.56 16.27
CA LEU A 813 -3.63 -8.97 15.49
C LEU A 813 -4.33 -10.10 14.74
N LEU A 814 -5.54 -10.43 15.20
CA LEU A 814 -6.32 -11.55 14.69
C LEU A 814 -6.89 -11.28 13.29
N ARG A 815 -7.36 -12.33 12.63
CA ARG A 815 -7.76 -12.28 11.22
C ARG A 815 -8.92 -11.32 10.99
N GLU A 816 -9.92 -11.28 11.86
CA GLU A 816 -11.07 -10.39 11.78
C GLU A 816 -10.70 -8.90 11.89
N VAL A 817 -9.63 -8.58 12.63
CA VAL A 817 -9.06 -7.23 12.74
C VAL A 817 -8.43 -6.83 11.41
N VAL A 818 -7.66 -7.74 10.80
CA VAL A 818 -7.02 -7.53 9.49
C VAL A 818 -8.05 -7.48 8.35
N GLU A 819 -9.03 -8.39 8.32
CA GLU A 819 -10.14 -8.42 7.36
C GLU A 819 -10.94 -7.11 7.41
N TYR A 820 -11.29 -6.62 8.62
CA TYR A 820 -11.99 -5.34 8.78
C TYR A 820 -11.13 -4.14 8.41
N MET A 821 -9.81 -4.17 8.62
CA MET A 821 -8.91 -3.08 8.23
C MET A 821 -8.69 -2.98 6.71
N LEU A 822 -8.62 -4.11 5.99
CA LEU A 822 -8.27 -4.15 4.56
C LEU A 822 -9.47 -4.03 3.60
N ASP A 823 -10.71 -4.02 4.10
CA ASP A 823 -11.93 -3.88 3.29
C ASP A 823 -12.05 -4.95 2.18
N VAL A 824 -11.70 -6.20 2.49
CA VAL A 824 -11.71 -7.33 1.52
C VAL A 824 -13.09 -7.50 0.86
N ASP A 825 -14.15 -7.34 1.65
CA ASP A 825 -15.55 -7.48 1.24
C ASP A 825 -16.10 -6.24 0.50
N SER A 826 -15.30 -5.19 0.27
CA SER A 826 -15.73 -3.98 -0.46
C SER A 826 -16.19 -4.26 -1.90
N HIS A 827 -15.83 -5.41 -2.46
CA HIS A 827 -16.24 -5.87 -3.79
C HIS A 827 -17.52 -6.73 -3.80
N MET A 828 -18.11 -7.03 -2.63
CA MET A 828 -19.43 -7.68 -2.58
C MET A 828 -20.53 -6.71 -3.06
N PHE A 829 -21.55 -7.25 -3.74
CA PHE A 829 -22.69 -6.44 -4.19
C PHE A 829 -23.51 -5.92 -3.00
N SER A 830 -24.00 -4.69 -3.10
CA SER A 830 -24.89 -4.07 -2.11
C SER A 830 -25.92 -3.19 -2.81
N LEU A 831 -27.20 -3.38 -2.47
CA LEU A 831 -28.30 -2.58 -3.01
C LEU A 831 -28.25 -1.13 -2.50
N ARG A 832 -27.86 -0.91 -1.24
CA ARG A 832 -27.66 0.43 -0.65
C ARG A 832 -26.52 1.18 -1.36
N ARG A 833 -25.37 0.54 -1.57
CA ARG A 833 -24.23 1.14 -2.29
C ARG A 833 -24.56 1.39 -3.76
N SER A 834 -25.38 0.56 -4.42
CA SER A 834 -25.86 0.86 -5.78
C SER A 834 -26.79 2.08 -5.82
N LYS A 835 -27.71 2.25 -4.84
CA LYS A 835 -28.54 3.46 -4.69
C LYS A 835 -27.71 4.71 -4.37
N ALA A 836 -26.71 4.60 -3.50
CA ALA A 836 -25.78 5.69 -3.21
C ALA A 836 -25.05 6.15 -4.48
N ASN A 837 -24.58 5.21 -5.31
CA ASN A 837 -23.94 5.51 -6.59
C ASN A 837 -24.92 6.10 -7.63
N PHE A 838 -26.19 5.69 -7.62
CA PHE A 838 -27.25 6.32 -8.42
C PHE A 838 -27.45 7.79 -8.03
N ASN A 839 -27.61 8.06 -6.73
CA ASN A 839 -27.82 9.41 -6.21
C ASN A 839 -26.59 10.31 -6.43
N ARG A 840 -25.37 9.75 -6.36
CA ARG A 840 -24.13 10.45 -6.76
C ARG A 840 -24.20 10.95 -8.20
N ILE A 841 -24.66 10.15 -9.17
CA ILE A 841 -24.87 10.61 -10.56
C ILE A 841 -26.00 11.63 -10.68
N MET A 842 -27.13 11.44 -9.99
CA MET A 842 -28.20 12.45 -10.02
C MET A 842 -27.70 13.81 -9.47
N SER A 843 -26.79 13.80 -8.49
CA SER A 843 -26.12 15.01 -7.97
C SER A 843 -25.09 15.65 -8.92
N LEU A 844 -24.65 14.93 -9.96
CA LEU A 844 -23.83 15.49 -11.04
C LEU A 844 -24.72 16.09 -12.13
N LEU A 845 -25.82 15.41 -12.47
CA LEU A 845 -26.81 15.88 -13.44
C LEU A 845 -27.56 17.13 -12.95
N SER A 846 -27.66 17.36 -11.64
CA SER A 846 -28.26 18.59 -11.11
C SER A 846 -27.52 19.88 -11.50
N GLY A 847 -26.22 19.80 -11.83
CA GLY A 847 -25.48 20.91 -12.44
C GLY A 847 -25.99 21.25 -13.85
N VAL A 848 -26.37 20.22 -14.62
CA VAL A 848 -26.94 20.37 -15.98
C VAL A 848 -28.36 20.91 -15.91
N THR A 849 -29.19 20.44 -14.97
CA THR A 849 -30.55 20.99 -14.79
C THR A 849 -30.54 22.41 -14.25
N ALA A 850 -29.58 22.77 -13.39
CA ALA A 850 -29.36 24.16 -12.97
C ALA A 850 -28.91 25.06 -14.13
N ALA A 851 -28.00 24.58 -15.00
CA ALA A 851 -27.58 25.30 -16.20
C ALA A 851 -28.74 25.49 -17.21
N ALA A 852 -29.57 24.46 -17.41
CA ALA A 852 -30.78 24.56 -18.23
C ALA A 852 -31.82 25.52 -17.62
N GLY A 853 -31.97 25.53 -16.29
CA GLY A 853 -32.81 26.50 -15.58
C GLY A 853 -32.31 27.94 -15.72
N TRP A 854 -30.99 28.15 -15.63
CA TRP A 854 -30.35 29.45 -15.89
C TRP A 854 -30.54 29.90 -17.35
N PHE A 855 -30.32 29.01 -18.32
CA PHE A 855 -30.55 29.29 -19.74
C PHE A 855 -32.01 29.64 -20.02
N ASN A 856 -32.95 28.94 -19.40
CA ASN A 856 -34.38 29.28 -19.47
C ASN A 856 -34.69 30.63 -18.82
N ALA A 857 -34.01 31.02 -17.73
CA ALA A 857 -34.17 32.34 -17.11
C ALA A 857 -33.57 33.50 -17.95
N VAL A 858 -32.51 33.22 -18.72
CA VAL A 858 -31.99 34.14 -19.76
C VAL A 858 -32.99 34.24 -20.91
N ARG A 859 -33.50 33.12 -21.43
CA ARG A 859 -34.54 33.08 -22.48
C ARG A 859 -35.84 33.78 -22.03
N SER A 860 -36.20 33.70 -20.75
CA SER A 860 -37.36 34.38 -20.18
C SER A 860 -37.08 35.80 -19.69
N TRP A 861 -35.91 36.38 -20.03
CA TRP A 861 -35.50 37.76 -19.67
C TRP A 861 -35.63 38.11 -18.18
N ARG A 862 -35.56 37.12 -17.28
CA ARG A 862 -35.87 37.29 -15.84
C ARG A 862 -34.97 38.32 -15.15
N ASN A 863 -33.73 38.44 -15.60
CA ASN A 863 -32.79 39.49 -15.25
C ASN A 863 -32.33 40.17 -16.55
N PRO A 864 -32.82 41.39 -16.89
CA PRO A 864 -32.55 42.00 -18.19
C PRO A 864 -31.07 42.31 -18.40
N VAL A 865 -30.37 42.84 -17.37
CA VAL A 865 -28.94 43.21 -17.45
C VAL A 865 -28.06 42.00 -17.80
N THR A 866 -28.26 40.86 -17.13
CA THR A 866 -27.49 39.63 -17.44
C THR A 866 -27.87 39.06 -18.80
N THR A 867 -29.13 39.21 -19.21
CA THR A 867 -29.59 38.73 -20.52
C THR A 867 -28.95 39.55 -21.65
N ILE A 868 -28.89 40.88 -21.52
CA ILE A 868 -28.18 41.77 -22.46
C ILE A 868 -26.70 41.41 -22.54
N LEU A 869 -26.03 41.24 -21.39
CA LEU A 869 -24.60 40.88 -21.35
C LEU A 869 -24.32 39.52 -22.03
N VAL A 870 -25.19 38.52 -21.82
CA VAL A 870 -25.08 37.21 -22.50
C VAL A 870 -25.32 37.33 -24.01
N HIS A 871 -26.24 38.18 -24.48
CA HIS A 871 -26.43 38.42 -25.91
C HIS A 871 -25.23 39.15 -26.54
N VAL A 872 -24.65 40.15 -25.86
CA VAL A 872 -23.42 40.83 -26.32
C VAL A 872 -22.25 39.83 -26.42
N LEU A 873 -22.06 39.00 -25.39
CA LEU A 873 -21.04 37.95 -25.41
C LEU A 873 -21.28 36.92 -26.54
N PHE A 874 -22.52 36.48 -26.74
CA PHE A 874 -22.90 35.58 -27.82
C PHE A 874 -22.57 36.17 -29.20
N VAL A 875 -22.93 37.44 -29.44
CA VAL A 875 -22.62 38.14 -30.71
C VAL A 875 -21.11 38.22 -30.94
N ILE A 876 -20.31 38.54 -29.90
CA ILE A 876 -18.84 38.55 -29.99
C ILE A 876 -18.30 37.16 -30.36
N LEU A 877 -18.80 36.10 -29.72
CA LEU A 877 -18.35 34.71 -29.98
C LEU A 877 -18.80 34.17 -31.35
N VAL A 878 -19.89 34.69 -31.93
CA VAL A 878 -20.34 34.36 -33.29
C VAL A 878 -19.46 35.06 -34.35
N PHE A 879 -19.08 36.32 -34.13
CA PHE A 879 -18.16 37.02 -35.03
C PHE A 879 -16.70 36.57 -34.90
N TYR A 880 -16.28 36.08 -33.74
CA TYR A 880 -14.92 35.64 -33.46
C TYR A 880 -14.90 34.22 -32.86
N PRO A 881 -15.14 33.17 -33.67
CA PRO A 881 -15.22 31.79 -33.17
C PRO A 881 -13.94 31.27 -32.52
N ASP A 882 -12.77 31.80 -32.90
CA ASP A 882 -11.49 31.48 -32.24
C ASP A 882 -11.47 31.85 -30.75
N LEU A 883 -12.30 32.81 -30.29
CA LEU A 883 -12.41 33.19 -28.88
C LEU A 883 -13.26 32.21 -28.04
N ILE A 884 -13.95 31.25 -28.64
CA ILE A 884 -14.82 30.30 -27.91
C ILE A 884 -14.01 29.45 -26.93
N LEU A 885 -12.89 28.86 -27.35
CA LEU A 885 -12.09 28.03 -26.46
C LEU A 885 -11.31 28.85 -25.40
N PRO A 886 -10.65 29.97 -25.73
CA PRO A 886 -10.07 30.89 -24.74
C PRO A 886 -11.06 31.34 -23.67
N THR A 887 -12.27 31.74 -24.04
CA THR A 887 -13.28 32.22 -23.07
C THR A 887 -13.81 31.11 -22.18
N VAL A 888 -13.96 29.88 -22.68
CA VAL A 888 -14.29 28.70 -21.84
C VAL A 888 -13.20 28.41 -20.82
N PHE A 889 -11.91 28.39 -21.22
CA PHE A 889 -10.82 28.14 -20.28
C PHE A 889 -10.61 29.30 -19.27
N LEU A 890 -10.84 30.54 -19.69
CA LEU A 890 -10.86 31.69 -18.80
C LEU A 890 -12.04 31.62 -17.80
N TYR A 891 -13.22 31.18 -18.22
CA TYR A 891 -14.36 30.98 -17.32
C TYR A 891 -14.08 29.87 -16.29
N LEU A 892 -13.44 28.77 -16.69
CA LEU A 892 -12.97 27.72 -15.78
C LEU A 892 -11.96 28.27 -14.75
N PHE A 893 -11.03 29.13 -15.17
CA PHE A 893 -10.11 29.83 -14.26
C PHE A 893 -10.87 30.73 -13.26
N LEU A 894 -11.82 31.55 -13.73
CA LEU A 894 -12.58 32.48 -12.89
C LEU A 894 -13.49 31.76 -11.89
N VAL A 895 -14.21 30.71 -12.31
CA VAL A 895 -15.02 29.87 -11.42
C VAL A 895 -14.14 29.14 -10.41
N GLY A 896 -12.98 28.62 -10.84
CA GLY A 896 -11.99 28.04 -9.94
C GLY A 896 -11.50 29.02 -8.88
N ALA A 897 -11.08 30.23 -9.29
CA ALA A 897 -10.62 31.28 -8.38
C ALA A 897 -11.72 31.76 -7.41
N TRP A 898 -12.97 31.85 -7.87
CA TRP A 898 -14.13 32.19 -7.02
C TRP A 898 -14.40 31.11 -5.97
N ASN A 899 -14.40 29.84 -6.38
CA ASN A 899 -14.65 28.69 -5.50
C ASN A 899 -13.62 28.54 -4.37
N TYR A 900 -12.41 29.12 -4.50
CA TYR A 900 -11.40 29.14 -3.43
C TYR A 900 -11.94 29.76 -2.13
N ARG A 901 -12.85 30.74 -2.25
CA ARG A 901 -13.49 31.42 -1.11
C ARG A 901 -14.48 30.53 -0.36
N PHE A 902 -15.00 29.49 -1.02
CA PHE A 902 -15.96 28.51 -0.50
C PHE A 902 -15.35 27.10 -0.33
N ARG A 903 -14.01 26.98 -0.35
CA ARG A 903 -13.33 25.68 -0.24
C ARG A 903 -13.66 24.95 1.08
N PRO A 904 -13.78 23.61 1.07
CA PRO A 904 -13.85 22.85 2.32
C PRO A 904 -12.57 23.06 3.15
N ARG A 905 -12.72 23.28 4.46
CA ARG A 905 -11.60 23.50 5.38
C ARG A 905 -11.32 22.33 6.32
N ASN A 906 -12.27 21.41 6.42
CA ASN A 906 -12.28 20.27 7.33
C ASN A 906 -11.97 19.00 6.52
N PRO A 907 -11.28 18.00 7.09
CA PRO A 907 -10.97 16.77 6.38
C PRO A 907 -12.27 15.99 6.03
N PRO A 908 -12.27 15.20 4.94
CA PRO A 908 -13.38 14.32 4.62
C PRO A 908 -13.56 13.28 5.74
N HIS A 909 -14.81 13.02 6.09
CA HIS A 909 -15.23 12.00 7.04
C HIS A 909 -16.30 11.12 6.40
N MET A 910 -16.73 10.08 7.11
CA MET A 910 -17.75 9.15 6.65
C MET A 910 -19.12 9.84 6.60
N ASP A 911 -19.75 9.90 5.43
CA ASP A 911 -21.03 10.60 5.23
C ASP A 911 -22.18 9.57 5.17
N THR A 912 -23.01 9.59 6.20
CA THR A 912 -24.16 8.69 6.41
C THR A 912 -25.24 8.85 5.36
N ARG A 913 -25.42 10.06 4.83
CA ARG A 913 -26.46 10.45 3.86
C ARG A 913 -26.02 10.12 2.45
N LEU A 914 -24.78 10.44 2.10
CA LEU A 914 -24.15 10.00 0.86
C LEU A 914 -24.14 8.47 0.77
N SER A 915 -23.87 7.79 1.88
CA SER A 915 -23.87 6.32 1.99
C SER A 915 -25.27 5.67 2.00
N MET A 916 -26.34 6.47 1.94
CA MET A 916 -27.74 6.02 2.06
C MET A 916 -28.00 5.16 3.32
N ALA A 917 -27.21 5.32 4.38
CA ALA A 917 -27.26 4.48 5.57
C ALA A 917 -28.41 4.87 6.52
N GLU A 918 -28.77 6.16 6.57
CA GLU A 918 -29.95 6.68 7.30
C GLU A 918 -31.30 6.24 6.68
N THR A 919 -31.31 5.76 5.42
CA THR A 919 -32.52 5.45 4.65
C THR A 919 -32.55 4.01 4.11
N ALA A 920 -31.62 3.17 4.55
CA ALA A 920 -31.58 1.75 4.21
C ALA A 920 -32.71 0.99 4.92
N ARG A 921 -33.32 0.02 4.22
CA ARG A 921 -34.32 -0.88 4.82
C ARG A 921 -33.60 -2.03 5.55
N PRO A 922 -34.16 -2.60 6.64
CA PRO A 922 -33.54 -3.75 7.33
C PRO A 922 -33.20 -4.91 6.38
N ASP A 923 -34.11 -5.26 5.45
CA ASP A 923 -33.88 -6.20 4.34
C ASP A 923 -32.58 -5.99 3.54
N GLU A 924 -32.17 -4.74 3.37
CA GLU A 924 -31.01 -4.35 2.54
C GLU A 924 -29.71 -4.35 3.37
N LEU A 925 -29.83 -4.23 4.70
CA LEU A 925 -28.74 -4.38 5.65
C LEU A 925 -28.49 -5.86 5.98
N ASP A 926 -29.56 -6.65 6.07
CA ASP A 926 -29.52 -8.11 6.18
C ASP A 926 -29.00 -8.78 4.89
N GLU A 927 -29.04 -8.09 3.75
CA GLU A 927 -28.39 -8.49 2.49
C GLU A 927 -26.88 -8.21 2.51
N GLU A 928 -26.43 -7.10 3.12
CA GLU A 928 -25.01 -6.78 3.31
C GLU A 928 -24.31 -7.56 4.42
N CYS A 929 -25.08 -8.05 5.40
CA CYS A 929 -24.56 -8.83 6.54
C CYS A 929 -24.68 -10.35 6.34
N ASP A 930 -25.19 -10.80 5.20
CA ASP A 930 -25.25 -12.21 4.84
C ASP A 930 -23.89 -12.73 4.37
N THR A 931 -23.63 -14.02 4.55
CA THR A 931 -22.39 -14.66 4.07
C THR A 931 -22.46 -14.94 2.57
N PHE A 932 -21.32 -15.26 1.96
CA PHE A 932 -21.28 -15.91 0.65
C PHE A 932 -20.61 -17.28 0.77
N PRO A 933 -21.31 -18.41 0.52
CA PRO A 933 -22.73 -18.52 0.16
C PRO A 933 -23.69 -18.02 1.25
N SER A 934 -24.91 -17.65 0.83
CA SER A 934 -25.97 -17.09 1.70
C SER A 934 -26.42 -18.09 2.76
N SER A 935 -26.67 -17.60 3.97
CA SER A 935 -27.21 -18.38 5.09
C SER A 935 -28.75 -18.41 5.12
N LYS A 936 -29.42 -17.89 4.09
CA LYS A 936 -30.85 -17.57 4.09
C LYS A 936 -31.67 -18.59 3.27
N PRO A 937 -32.96 -18.80 3.59
CA PRO A 937 -33.82 -19.70 2.82
C PRO A 937 -34.02 -19.21 1.37
N ALA A 938 -34.27 -20.15 0.46
CA ALA A 938 -34.30 -19.92 -0.98
C ALA A 938 -35.30 -18.83 -1.42
N ASP A 939 -36.44 -18.69 -0.74
CA ASP A 939 -37.46 -17.68 -1.07
C ASP A 939 -36.99 -16.25 -0.77
N VAL A 940 -36.20 -16.06 0.29
CA VAL A 940 -35.56 -14.78 0.60
C VAL A 940 -34.50 -14.46 -0.46
N ILE A 941 -33.72 -15.45 -0.89
CA ILE A 941 -32.75 -15.30 -1.99
C ILE A 941 -33.45 -14.97 -3.31
N ARG A 942 -34.59 -15.60 -3.61
CA ARG A 942 -35.41 -15.32 -4.80
C ARG A 942 -35.96 -13.89 -4.78
N ASN A 943 -36.55 -13.47 -3.66
CA ASN A 943 -37.03 -12.10 -3.47
C ASN A 943 -35.89 -11.07 -3.61
N ARG A 944 -34.70 -11.35 -3.05
CA ARG A 944 -33.51 -10.52 -3.25
C ARG A 944 -33.09 -10.48 -4.72
N TYR A 945 -33.10 -11.60 -5.43
CA TYR A 945 -32.76 -11.68 -6.86
C TYR A 945 -33.75 -10.92 -7.75
N ASP A 946 -35.05 -11.00 -7.51
CA ASP A 946 -36.06 -10.28 -8.30
C ASP A 946 -36.02 -8.76 -8.02
N ARG A 947 -35.76 -8.35 -6.77
CA ARG A 947 -35.43 -6.95 -6.42
C ARG A 947 -34.16 -6.50 -7.16
N LEU A 948 -33.09 -7.30 -7.12
CA LEU A 948 -31.83 -7.04 -7.83
C LEU A 948 -32.09 -6.89 -9.34
N ARG A 949 -32.88 -7.76 -9.96
CA ARG A 949 -33.22 -7.67 -11.40
C ARG A 949 -33.95 -6.35 -11.72
N SER A 950 -34.88 -5.91 -10.87
CA SER A 950 -35.61 -4.64 -11.03
C SER A 950 -34.74 -3.38 -10.88
N VAL A 951 -33.68 -3.45 -10.07
CA VAL A 951 -32.72 -2.35 -9.88
C VAL A 951 -31.58 -2.41 -10.90
N ALA A 952 -31.13 -3.60 -11.27
CA ALA A 952 -30.17 -3.83 -12.35
C ALA A 952 -30.68 -3.23 -13.66
N GLY A 953 -31.96 -3.42 -14.02
CA GLY A 953 -32.56 -2.76 -15.19
C GLY A 953 -32.53 -1.21 -15.14
N LYS A 954 -32.38 -0.60 -13.97
CA LYS A 954 -32.20 0.86 -13.77
C LYS A 954 -30.73 1.29 -13.65
N VAL A 955 -29.81 0.34 -13.53
CA VAL A 955 -28.37 0.54 -13.24
C VAL A 955 -27.46 -0.05 -14.33
N GLN A 956 -28.03 -0.74 -15.33
CA GLN A 956 -27.36 -1.43 -16.45
C GLN A 956 -26.45 -0.50 -17.29
N THR A 957 -26.61 0.82 -17.14
CA THR A 957 -25.80 1.89 -17.75
C THR A 957 -24.62 2.36 -16.86
N VAL A 958 -23.74 1.43 -16.47
CA VAL A 958 -22.34 1.69 -16.03
C VAL A 958 -22.17 2.70 -14.87
N MET A 959 -23.04 2.62 -13.86
CA MET A 959 -23.27 3.75 -12.95
C MET A 959 -22.10 4.08 -11.99
N GLY A 960 -21.45 3.09 -11.36
CA GLY A 960 -20.44 3.35 -10.30
C GLY A 960 -19.17 4.07 -10.79
N ASP A 961 -18.67 3.67 -11.96
CA ASP A 961 -17.49 4.28 -12.57
C ASP A 961 -17.79 5.65 -13.18
N MET A 962 -18.98 5.82 -13.77
CA MET A 962 -19.42 7.14 -14.27
C MET A 962 -19.61 8.16 -13.14
N ALA A 963 -20.14 7.74 -11.99
CA ALA A 963 -20.23 8.59 -10.79
C ALA A 963 -18.84 9.06 -10.33
N THR A 964 -17.91 8.12 -10.24
CA THR A 964 -16.54 8.38 -9.76
C THR A 964 -15.73 9.22 -10.74
N GLN A 965 -15.96 9.09 -12.05
CA GLN A 965 -15.35 9.96 -13.07
C GLN A 965 -15.97 11.37 -13.05
N GLY A 966 -17.30 11.50 -13.04
CA GLY A 966 -17.95 12.82 -13.02
C GLY A 966 -17.65 13.61 -11.74
N GLU A 967 -17.51 12.94 -10.60
CA GLU A 967 -17.04 13.58 -9.36
C GLU A 967 -15.58 14.02 -9.42
N ARG A 968 -14.70 13.32 -10.16
CA ARG A 968 -13.33 13.79 -10.42
C ARG A 968 -13.32 15.02 -11.33
N VAL A 969 -14.24 15.13 -12.30
CA VAL A 969 -14.43 16.38 -13.06
C VAL A 969 -14.90 17.51 -12.14
N GLN A 970 -15.87 17.26 -11.25
CA GLN A 970 -16.28 18.24 -10.23
C GLN A 970 -15.13 18.58 -9.27
N ALA A 971 -14.26 17.63 -8.94
CA ALA A 971 -13.15 17.82 -8.01
C ALA A 971 -12.18 18.92 -8.46
N LEU A 972 -11.93 19.03 -9.77
CA LEU A 972 -11.04 20.02 -10.41
C LEU A 972 -11.31 21.47 -9.97
N LEU A 973 -12.58 21.84 -9.76
CA LEU A 973 -13.00 23.20 -9.40
C LEU A 973 -13.46 23.31 -7.93
N SER A 974 -13.34 22.23 -7.15
CA SER A 974 -13.92 22.11 -5.80
C SER A 974 -12.97 22.46 -4.65
N TRP A 975 -11.67 22.61 -4.93
CA TRP A 975 -10.61 22.79 -3.94
C TRP A 975 -10.47 21.67 -2.88
N ARG A 976 -11.10 20.50 -3.09
CA ARG A 976 -10.96 19.30 -2.23
C ARG A 976 -9.54 18.75 -2.16
N ASP A 977 -8.81 18.86 -3.25
CA ASP A 977 -7.35 18.76 -3.28
C ASP A 977 -6.84 20.15 -3.71
N PRO A 978 -6.32 20.96 -2.78
CA PRO A 978 -5.83 22.31 -3.10
C PRO A 978 -4.66 22.30 -4.08
N ARG A 979 -3.85 21.24 -4.09
CA ARG A 979 -2.64 21.12 -4.93
C ARG A 979 -3.07 20.84 -6.37
N ALA A 980 -3.93 19.84 -6.58
CA ALA A 980 -4.47 19.50 -7.89
C ALA A 980 -5.33 20.62 -8.48
N THR A 981 -6.20 21.24 -7.67
CA THR A 981 -7.02 22.38 -8.12
C THR A 981 -6.15 23.56 -8.55
N THR A 982 -5.07 23.86 -7.82
CA THR A 982 -4.10 24.91 -8.21
C THR A 982 -3.41 24.57 -9.54
N ILE A 983 -2.92 23.33 -9.72
CA ILE A 983 -2.32 22.90 -11.00
C ILE A 983 -3.33 23.07 -12.16
N PHE A 984 -4.59 22.66 -11.96
CA PHE A 984 -5.62 22.74 -12.99
C PHE A 984 -5.97 24.18 -13.36
N ILE A 985 -6.11 25.08 -12.38
CA ILE A 985 -6.44 26.51 -12.59
C ILE A 985 -5.27 27.24 -13.28
N LEU A 986 -4.02 26.95 -12.91
CA LEU A 986 -2.86 27.51 -13.62
C LEU A 986 -2.76 26.97 -15.06
N LEU A 987 -3.06 25.68 -15.26
CA LEU A 987 -3.08 25.07 -16.59
C LEU A 987 -4.24 25.58 -17.45
N SER A 988 -5.43 25.86 -16.89
CA SER A 988 -6.54 26.45 -17.65
C SER A 988 -6.22 27.90 -18.05
N LEU A 989 -5.60 28.69 -17.18
CA LEU A 989 -5.11 30.03 -17.53
C LEU A 989 -4.07 29.98 -18.66
N ALA A 990 -3.05 29.13 -18.52
CA ALA A 990 -2.03 28.96 -19.56
C ALA A 990 -2.64 28.46 -20.89
N THR A 991 -3.62 27.56 -20.83
CA THR A 991 -4.33 27.06 -22.02
C THR A 991 -5.17 28.15 -22.69
N ALA A 992 -5.83 29.02 -21.91
CA ALA A 992 -6.54 30.19 -22.43
C ALA A 992 -5.61 31.16 -23.16
N VAL A 993 -4.43 31.45 -22.58
CA VAL A 993 -3.42 32.33 -23.21
C VAL A 993 -2.85 31.72 -24.49
N VAL A 994 -2.52 30.42 -24.49
CA VAL A 994 -2.03 29.75 -25.70
C VAL A 994 -3.09 29.75 -26.80
N LEU A 995 -4.34 29.39 -26.49
CA LEU A 995 -5.44 29.38 -27.47
C LEU A 995 -5.81 30.78 -27.98
N TYR A 996 -5.52 31.85 -27.23
CA TYR A 996 -5.71 33.23 -27.68
C TYR A 996 -4.62 33.67 -28.67
N VAL A 997 -3.40 33.13 -28.55
CA VAL A 997 -2.26 33.47 -29.42
C VAL A 997 -2.12 32.54 -30.63
N THR A 998 -2.50 31.26 -30.50
CA THR A 998 -2.38 30.26 -31.57
C THR A 998 -3.76 29.87 -32.13
N PRO A 999 -3.99 29.98 -33.46
CA PRO A 999 -5.28 29.62 -34.06
C PRO A 999 -5.58 28.14 -33.88
N PHE A 1000 -6.85 27.80 -33.62
CA PHE A 1000 -7.28 26.44 -33.27
C PHE A 1000 -6.86 25.38 -34.31
N GLN A 1001 -6.83 25.75 -35.60
CA GLN A 1001 -6.42 24.88 -36.69
C GLN A 1001 -5.01 24.28 -36.50
N VAL A 1002 -4.05 25.09 -36.04
CA VAL A 1002 -2.67 24.64 -35.81
C VAL A 1002 -2.61 23.65 -34.65
N LEU A 1003 -3.34 23.92 -33.57
CA LEU A 1003 -3.44 22.99 -32.44
C LEU A 1003 -4.13 21.68 -32.85
N ALA A 1004 -5.20 21.74 -33.65
CA ALA A 1004 -5.91 20.58 -34.15
C ALA A 1004 -5.02 19.68 -35.03
N VAL A 1005 -4.20 20.26 -35.91
CA VAL A 1005 -3.20 19.52 -36.71
C VAL A 1005 -2.13 18.87 -35.82
N LEU A 1006 -1.57 19.61 -34.86
CA LEU A 1006 -0.56 19.07 -33.93
C LEU A 1006 -1.11 17.93 -33.06
N VAL A 1007 -2.33 18.08 -32.53
CA VAL A 1007 -3.01 17.03 -31.74
C VAL A 1007 -3.38 15.83 -32.62
N GLY A 1008 -3.87 16.05 -33.85
CA GLY A 1008 -4.15 15.00 -34.82
C GLY A 1008 -2.92 14.15 -35.13
N MET A 1009 -1.80 14.80 -35.50
CA MET A 1009 -0.52 14.14 -35.75
C MET A 1009 0.00 13.39 -34.51
N PHE A 1010 -0.18 13.93 -33.30
CA PHE A 1010 0.20 13.26 -32.06
C PHE A 1010 -0.66 12.02 -31.74
N LEU A 1011 -1.96 12.06 -32.02
CA LEU A 1011 -2.88 10.93 -31.79
C LEU A 1011 -2.68 9.82 -32.84
N LEU A 1012 -2.52 10.20 -34.10
CA LEU A 1012 -2.29 9.31 -35.24
C LEU A 1012 -0.87 8.75 -35.33
N ARG A 1013 0.05 9.15 -34.42
CA ARG A 1013 1.43 8.64 -34.38
C ARG A 1013 1.48 7.11 -34.40
N HIS A 1014 2.37 6.58 -35.24
CA HIS A 1014 2.53 5.15 -35.48
C HIS A 1014 2.68 4.34 -34.16
N PRO A 1015 2.06 3.15 -34.00
CA PRO A 1015 1.98 2.44 -32.72
C PRO A 1015 3.31 2.18 -32.00
N ARG A 1016 4.45 2.07 -32.72
CA ARG A 1016 5.79 1.97 -32.11
C ARG A 1016 6.16 3.18 -31.21
N PHE A 1017 5.56 4.35 -31.44
CA PHE A 1017 5.73 5.56 -30.62
C PHE A 1017 4.61 5.76 -29.58
N ARG A 1018 3.61 4.87 -29.54
CA ARG A 1018 2.51 4.90 -28.57
C ARG A 1018 2.89 4.07 -27.34
N SER A 1019 3.32 4.75 -26.28
CA SER A 1019 3.61 4.12 -24.98
C SER A 1019 2.39 3.34 -24.45
N ARG A 1020 2.61 2.13 -23.94
CA ARG A 1020 1.59 1.38 -23.15
C ARG A 1020 1.25 2.03 -21.81
N MET A 1021 2.00 3.04 -21.39
CA MET A 1021 1.74 3.80 -20.17
C MET A 1021 0.58 4.80 -20.36
N PRO A 1022 -0.28 5.00 -19.35
CA PRO A 1022 -1.30 6.04 -19.36
C PRO A 1022 -0.70 7.45 -19.50
N SER A 1023 -1.44 8.34 -20.17
CA SER A 1023 -1.03 9.72 -20.42
C SER A 1023 -1.03 10.59 -19.15
N VAL A 1024 -0.22 11.65 -19.15
CA VAL A 1024 -0.10 12.58 -18.02
C VAL A 1024 -1.46 13.17 -17.56
N PRO A 1025 -2.37 13.63 -18.45
CA PRO A 1025 -3.70 14.09 -18.03
C PRO A 1025 -4.58 12.98 -17.43
N PHE A 1026 -4.46 11.74 -17.93
CA PHE A 1026 -5.22 10.60 -17.38
C PHE A 1026 -4.70 10.17 -16.00
N ASN A 1027 -3.39 10.25 -15.78
CA ASN A 1027 -2.76 10.04 -14.48
C ASN A 1027 -3.23 11.09 -13.46
N PHE A 1028 -3.16 12.37 -13.86
CA PHE A 1028 -3.64 13.49 -13.05
C PHE A 1028 -5.11 13.30 -12.67
N PHE A 1029 -5.96 12.98 -13.65
CA PHE A 1029 -7.38 12.77 -13.43
C PHE A 1029 -7.69 11.58 -12.50
N ARG A 1030 -7.00 10.44 -12.66
CA ARG A 1030 -7.16 9.28 -11.76
C ARG A 1030 -6.71 9.55 -10.32
N ARG A 1031 -5.85 10.55 -10.09
CA ARG A 1031 -5.34 10.95 -8.77
C ARG A 1031 -6.25 11.91 -8.00
N LEU A 1032 -7.29 12.45 -8.64
CA LEU A 1032 -8.26 13.35 -8.01
C LEU A 1032 -9.18 12.60 -7.01
N PRO A 1033 -9.52 13.23 -5.87
CA PRO A 1033 -10.43 12.65 -4.88
C PRO A 1033 -11.88 12.57 -5.38
N ALA A 1034 -12.63 11.60 -4.89
CA ALA A 1034 -14.03 11.35 -5.25
C ALA A 1034 -14.87 11.14 -3.99
N LYS A 1035 -16.19 11.31 -4.06
CA LYS A 1035 -17.07 11.13 -2.87
C LYS A 1035 -17.13 9.66 -2.43
N SER A 1036 -16.65 8.71 -3.25
CA SER A 1036 -16.41 7.31 -2.85
C SER A 1036 -15.58 7.15 -1.60
N ASP A 1037 -14.68 8.10 -1.30
CA ASP A 1037 -13.82 8.06 -0.11
C ASP A 1037 -14.61 8.23 1.20
N MET A 1038 -15.82 8.80 1.10
CA MET A 1038 -16.75 9.11 2.20
C MET A 1038 -17.88 8.06 2.32
N LEU A 1039 -17.76 6.92 1.62
CA LEU A 1039 -18.76 5.84 1.61
C LEU A 1039 -18.46 4.74 2.64
N LEU A 1040 -19.54 4.31 3.31
CA LEU A 1040 -19.59 3.24 4.31
C LEU A 1040 -19.81 1.87 3.66
#